data_AF-A0A6S6QZU9-F1
#
_entry.id   AF-A0A6S6QZU9-F1
#
_cell.length_a   1.000
_cell.length_b   1.000
_cell.length_c   1.000
_cell.angle_alpha   90.00
_cell.angle_beta   90.00
_cell.angle_gamma   90.00
#
_symmetry.space_group_name_H-M   'P 1'
#
loop_
_entity.id
_entity.type
_entity.pdbx_description
1 polymer ?
#
loop_
_entity_poly.entity_id
_entity_poly.type
_entity_poly.pdbx_seq_one_letter_code
_entity_poly.pdbx_strand_id
1 'polypeptide(L)'
;MIIVKYFNNFLEEISQTSQHYLILGDNILGKKIYELSLFGIPDFFIECVPEKIEFLNSFLINKIGSISTINILLIFPLDSNFDDIISSLHNTLKLVVNLYIFSNNDLNTWGGICYEGKKYIFDLNKYMFSDPPFMREAFSMVPYYSPGYLKELKNEPGYIVVKNKDTIGLEDYKSRYINHSNGKKVTVYEKSQYAHKIHVFGDSRAYAILTEDKYTFCSLLQGKLDKDALSYQVINYGIPGKDIERMVFQIKHADIKKGDLVFLTTGTPDFQGNIPLNIEVRMEYLTEIQELCNNLNVKFVYMNMPTLIEIKNPTELERSMQQEFQSIHFSDYNPKVIHEINELTKFRCMDLGIIYYDFTEKFQRPHDYGHLFLNFRHYGPNGNLLIADELYKAVQWLTATKNHLITEAKTLKESKDSDFLTKLEDIFVNRDLTAYIEDIKKFKVNKENIGAVLMNCNPFTKGHRFLIDYAASRVDHLYIFILQEENGDFSFADRFCLAKQNTLDLSNVTILPTGKVMGSKIFNSEYFKKSEFQTGVVDLSKDVILFASKIAPILNITKRFIGEEPNCNVTRQFNEQIIELSPKYNVEVECIPRKNTTNGKSVISASIVRTLLKEQKYDELKEHVTPITYEFLKKKYFADYIS
;
A
#
# COMPACT_ATOMS: atom_id res chain seq x y z
N MET A 1 -27.97 -62.06 -24.73
CA MET A 1 -29.16 -61.46 -25.37
C MET A 1 -29.25 -60.02 -24.94
N ILE A 2 -29.30 -59.06 -25.87
CA ILE A 2 -29.44 -57.63 -25.54
C ILE A 2 -30.88 -57.20 -25.80
N ILE A 3 -31.50 -56.56 -24.81
CA ILE A 3 -32.81 -55.91 -24.90
C ILE A 3 -32.55 -54.41 -24.80
N VAL A 4 -32.72 -53.66 -25.89
CA VAL A 4 -32.57 -52.20 -25.89
C VAL A 4 -33.86 -51.56 -25.36
N LYS A 5 -33.72 -50.63 -24.41
CA LYS A 5 -34.82 -49.88 -23.77
C LYS A 5 -34.59 -48.37 -23.87
N TYR A 6 -35.67 -47.60 -23.81
CA TYR A 6 -35.61 -46.13 -23.76
C TYR A 6 -35.07 -45.65 -22.41
N PHE A 7 -34.43 -44.47 -22.39
CA PHE A 7 -33.90 -43.88 -21.17
C PHE A 7 -34.98 -43.59 -20.11
N ASN A 8 -36.20 -43.25 -20.48
CA ASN A 8 -37.29 -43.05 -19.51
C ASN A 8 -37.58 -44.33 -18.69
N ASN A 9 -37.45 -45.51 -19.30
CA ASN A 9 -37.57 -46.78 -18.59
C ASN A 9 -36.46 -46.93 -17.55
N PHE A 10 -35.24 -46.43 -17.82
CA PHE A 10 -34.16 -46.44 -16.82
C PHE A 10 -34.54 -45.64 -15.58
N LEU A 11 -35.08 -44.42 -15.76
CA LEU A 11 -35.49 -43.55 -14.67
C LEU A 11 -36.64 -44.15 -13.82
N GLU A 12 -37.54 -44.91 -14.44
CA GLU A 12 -38.63 -45.60 -13.73
C GLU A 12 -38.15 -46.87 -13.02
N GLU A 13 -37.27 -47.66 -13.65
CA GLU A 13 -36.86 -48.99 -13.17
C GLU A 13 -35.75 -48.95 -12.11
N ILE A 14 -34.88 -47.92 -12.14
CA ILE A 14 -33.74 -47.79 -11.21
C ILE A 14 -34.16 -47.66 -9.75
N SER A 15 -35.32 -47.06 -9.47
CA SER A 15 -35.82 -46.87 -8.11
C SER A 15 -36.63 -48.05 -7.57
N GLN A 16 -36.90 -49.07 -8.39
CA GLN A 16 -37.91 -50.10 -8.11
C GLN A 16 -37.35 -51.51 -7.87
N THR A 17 -36.03 -51.74 -7.96
CA THR A 17 -35.51 -53.12 -8.13
C THR A 17 -34.26 -53.46 -7.31
N SER A 18 -34.18 -54.72 -6.85
CA SER A 18 -32.96 -55.37 -6.30
C SER A 18 -32.01 -55.85 -7.41
N GLN A 19 -32.00 -55.19 -8.57
CA GLN A 19 -31.28 -55.61 -9.77
C GLN A 19 -29.93 -54.90 -9.90
N HIS A 20 -29.02 -55.50 -10.65
CA HIS A 20 -27.70 -54.94 -10.85
C HIS A 20 -27.65 -53.93 -11.98
N TYR A 21 -27.12 -52.73 -11.70
CA TYR A 21 -26.97 -51.64 -12.69
C TYR A 21 -25.51 -51.27 -12.89
N LEU A 22 -25.11 -51.13 -14.14
CA LEU A 22 -23.80 -50.70 -14.57
C LEU A 22 -23.96 -49.47 -15.47
N ILE A 23 -23.31 -48.37 -15.11
CA ILE A 23 -23.25 -47.19 -15.98
C ILE A 23 -21.91 -47.23 -16.72
N LEU A 24 -21.96 -47.20 -18.05
CA LEU A 24 -20.79 -47.13 -18.93
C LEU A 24 -20.85 -45.81 -19.69
N GLY A 25 -19.88 -44.91 -19.49
CA GLY A 25 -19.94 -43.66 -20.21
C GLY A 25 -19.07 -42.51 -19.73
N ASP A 26 -19.20 -41.39 -20.45
CA ASP A 26 -18.52 -40.11 -20.19
C ASP A 26 -18.50 -39.79 -18.69
N ASN A 27 -17.32 -39.52 -18.13
CA ASN A 27 -17.15 -39.31 -16.69
C ASN A 27 -18.15 -38.30 -16.11
N ILE A 28 -18.27 -37.15 -16.78
CA ILE A 28 -19.05 -36.03 -16.28
C ILE A 28 -20.54 -36.36 -16.39
N LEU A 29 -20.97 -36.88 -17.54
CA LEU A 29 -22.37 -37.19 -17.81
C LEU A 29 -22.86 -38.40 -17.02
N GLY A 30 -22.02 -39.43 -16.92
CA GLY A 30 -22.27 -40.64 -16.16
C GLY A 30 -22.32 -40.41 -14.66
N LYS A 31 -21.42 -39.60 -14.11
CA LYS A 31 -21.49 -39.19 -12.71
C LYS A 31 -22.76 -38.40 -12.39
N LYS A 32 -23.25 -37.56 -13.31
CA LYS A 32 -24.53 -36.85 -13.12
C LYS A 32 -25.72 -37.79 -13.05
N ILE A 33 -25.81 -38.75 -13.97
CA ILE A 33 -26.91 -39.73 -13.94
C ILE A 33 -26.78 -40.64 -12.71
N TYR A 34 -25.57 -40.96 -12.28
CA TYR A 34 -25.30 -41.65 -11.02
C TYR A 34 -25.80 -40.86 -9.79
N GLU A 35 -25.67 -39.53 -9.80
CA GLU A 35 -26.20 -38.65 -8.73
C GLU A 35 -27.74 -38.51 -8.74
N LEU A 36 -28.42 -38.83 -9.85
CA LEU A 36 -29.90 -38.82 -9.92
C LEU A 36 -30.53 -39.91 -9.04
N SER A 37 -29.83 -41.02 -8.81
CA SER A 37 -30.35 -42.14 -8.03
C SER A 37 -30.09 -41.96 -6.54
N LEU A 38 -30.92 -41.17 -5.86
CA LEU A 38 -31.12 -41.37 -4.43
C LEU A 38 -31.94 -42.67 -4.27
N PHE A 39 -31.30 -43.73 -3.73
CA PHE A 39 -31.87 -45.00 -3.23
C PHE A 39 -31.88 -46.26 -4.13
N GLY A 40 -31.30 -46.28 -5.33
CA GLY A 40 -31.12 -47.52 -6.11
C GLY A 40 -29.70 -47.64 -6.65
N ILE A 41 -28.85 -48.42 -5.97
CA ILE A 41 -27.41 -48.53 -6.25
C ILE A 41 -27.16 -49.04 -7.68
N PRO A 42 -26.44 -48.31 -8.55
CA PRO A 42 -25.62 -48.95 -9.58
C PRO A 42 -24.44 -49.60 -8.88
N ASP A 43 -24.29 -50.91 -9.02
CA ASP A 43 -23.21 -51.65 -8.37
C ASP A 43 -21.84 -51.10 -8.78
N PHE A 44 -21.73 -50.56 -10.01
CA PHE A 44 -20.50 -49.99 -10.55
C PHE A 44 -20.77 -48.84 -11.55
N PHE A 45 -19.90 -47.82 -11.54
CA PHE A 45 -19.74 -46.85 -12.63
C PHE A 45 -18.37 -47.08 -13.28
N ILE A 46 -18.33 -47.21 -14.61
CA ILE A 46 -17.09 -47.33 -15.38
C ILE A 46 -17.01 -46.17 -16.37
N GLU A 47 -16.03 -45.31 -16.13
CA GLU A 47 -15.80 -44.00 -16.75
C GLU A 47 -15.44 -44.03 -18.25
N CYS A 48 -15.15 -45.21 -18.79
CA CYS A 48 -14.87 -45.44 -20.19
C CYS A 48 -15.33 -46.84 -20.58
N VAL A 49 -15.92 -47.00 -21.76
CA VAL A 49 -15.88 -48.32 -22.39
C VAL A 49 -14.40 -48.58 -22.73
N PRO A 50 -13.76 -49.61 -22.15
CA PRO A 50 -12.35 -49.83 -22.37
C PRO A 50 -12.11 -50.09 -23.85
N GLU A 51 -10.90 -49.80 -24.35
CA GLU A 51 -10.39 -50.37 -25.62
C GLU A 51 -10.51 -51.91 -25.70
N LYS A 52 -10.91 -52.56 -24.59
CA LYS A 52 -11.14 -53.99 -24.44
C LYS A 52 -12.40 -54.27 -23.60
N ILE A 53 -13.59 -54.17 -24.22
CA ILE A 53 -14.88 -54.62 -23.65
C ILE A 53 -14.79 -56.05 -23.09
N GLU A 54 -13.88 -56.87 -23.62
CA GLU A 54 -13.57 -58.24 -23.17
C GLU A 54 -13.32 -58.39 -21.66
N PHE A 55 -12.78 -57.37 -20.97
CA PHE A 55 -12.55 -57.41 -19.52
C PHE A 55 -13.83 -57.20 -18.68
N LEU A 56 -14.90 -56.70 -19.30
CA LEU A 56 -16.14 -56.41 -18.59
C LEU A 56 -16.82 -57.69 -18.08
N ASN A 57 -16.80 -58.77 -18.87
CA ASN A 57 -17.41 -60.04 -18.46
C ASN A 57 -16.70 -60.65 -17.24
N SER A 58 -15.37 -60.67 -17.23
CA SER A 58 -14.59 -61.18 -16.09
C SER A 58 -14.70 -60.27 -14.85
N PHE A 59 -14.75 -58.95 -15.05
CA PHE A 59 -15.02 -57.98 -13.99
C PHE A 59 -16.37 -58.23 -13.31
N LEU A 60 -17.45 -58.36 -14.09
CA LEU A 60 -18.80 -58.58 -13.58
C LEU A 60 -18.91 -59.92 -12.84
N ILE A 61 -18.35 -61.01 -13.39
CA ILE A 61 -18.32 -62.33 -12.72
C ILE A 61 -17.58 -62.25 -11.38
N ASN A 62 -16.42 -61.59 -11.33
CA ASN A 62 -15.62 -61.49 -10.12
C ASN A 62 -16.25 -60.59 -9.04
N LYS A 63 -17.00 -59.56 -9.44
CA LYS A 63 -17.56 -58.57 -8.52
C LYS A 63 -18.96 -58.90 -8.03
N ILE A 64 -19.79 -59.47 -8.90
CA ILE A 64 -21.24 -59.67 -8.65
C ILE A 64 -21.59 -61.16 -8.52
N GLY A 65 -20.69 -62.08 -8.92
CA GLY A 65 -20.92 -63.52 -8.84
C GLY A 65 -21.76 -64.06 -10.00
N SER A 66 -22.55 -65.12 -9.77
CA SER A 66 -23.40 -65.74 -10.79
C SER A 66 -24.69 -64.95 -10.99
N ILE A 67 -24.66 -63.97 -11.88
CA ILE A 67 -25.85 -63.24 -12.36
C ILE A 67 -26.36 -63.82 -13.69
N SER A 68 -27.66 -63.73 -13.95
CA SER A 68 -28.27 -64.12 -15.23
C SER A 68 -28.67 -62.91 -16.08
N THR A 69 -28.92 -61.76 -15.43
CA THR A 69 -29.35 -60.50 -16.06
C THR A 69 -28.60 -59.31 -15.46
N ILE A 70 -28.24 -58.34 -16.31
CA ILE A 70 -27.65 -57.06 -15.89
C ILE A 70 -28.31 -55.90 -16.63
N ASN A 71 -28.49 -54.77 -15.95
CA ASN A 71 -28.93 -53.51 -16.54
C ASN A 71 -27.69 -52.65 -16.85
N ILE A 72 -27.54 -52.20 -18.09
CA ILE A 72 -26.43 -51.35 -18.51
C ILE A 72 -26.99 -50.05 -19.06
N LEU A 73 -26.58 -48.90 -18.51
CA LEU A 73 -26.85 -47.59 -19.09
C LEU A 73 -25.61 -47.11 -19.84
N LEU A 74 -25.76 -46.90 -21.15
CA LEU A 74 -24.74 -46.30 -22.02
C LEU A 74 -24.91 -44.78 -22.09
N ILE A 75 -23.84 -44.06 -21.78
CA ILE A 75 -23.81 -42.60 -21.79
C ILE A 75 -22.57 -42.13 -22.56
N PHE A 76 -22.76 -41.57 -23.75
CA PHE A 76 -21.65 -41.08 -24.57
C PHE A 76 -21.90 -39.63 -24.96
N PRO A 77 -20.89 -38.92 -25.52
CA PRO A 77 -21.13 -37.65 -26.19
C PRO A 77 -22.35 -37.77 -27.09
N LEU A 78 -23.23 -36.78 -27.05
CA LEU A 78 -24.63 -36.88 -27.46
C LEU A 78 -24.84 -37.16 -28.97
N ASP A 79 -23.76 -37.32 -29.74
CA ASP A 79 -23.70 -37.59 -31.17
C ASP A 79 -22.90 -38.87 -31.54
N SER A 80 -22.60 -39.75 -30.55
CA SER A 80 -21.83 -40.99 -30.76
C SER A 80 -22.65 -42.07 -31.50
N ASN A 81 -22.01 -42.84 -32.39
CA ASN A 81 -22.58 -44.08 -32.92
C ASN A 81 -22.40 -45.22 -31.92
N PHE A 82 -23.50 -45.85 -31.50
CA PHE A 82 -23.50 -46.91 -30.47
C PHE A 82 -23.39 -48.33 -31.05
N ASP A 83 -23.48 -48.51 -32.36
CA ASP A 83 -23.61 -49.83 -33.01
C ASP A 83 -22.42 -50.76 -32.72
N ASP A 84 -21.19 -50.23 -32.75
CA ASP A 84 -19.97 -51.01 -32.48
C ASP A 84 -19.89 -51.47 -31.01
N ILE A 85 -20.36 -50.64 -30.08
CA ILE A 85 -20.38 -50.93 -28.64
C ILE A 85 -21.43 -51.98 -28.34
N ILE A 86 -22.64 -51.83 -28.90
CA ILE A 86 -23.73 -52.80 -28.76
C ILE A 86 -23.29 -54.17 -29.30
N SER A 87 -22.64 -54.18 -30.46
CA SER A 87 -22.12 -55.40 -31.09
C SER A 87 -21.05 -56.06 -30.23
N SER A 88 -20.15 -55.29 -29.65
CA SER A 88 -19.10 -55.81 -28.76
C SER A 88 -19.66 -56.33 -27.43
N LEU A 89 -20.60 -55.62 -26.80
CA LEU A 89 -21.32 -56.10 -25.61
C LEU A 89 -22.03 -57.43 -25.87
N HIS A 90 -22.65 -57.58 -27.05
CA HIS A 90 -23.35 -58.80 -27.43
C HIS A 90 -22.40 -59.99 -27.55
N ASN A 91 -21.21 -59.77 -28.11
CA ASN A 91 -20.21 -60.82 -28.34
C ASN A 91 -19.45 -61.21 -27.06
N THR A 92 -19.32 -60.28 -26.12
CA THR A 92 -18.52 -60.47 -24.90
C THR A 92 -19.34 -60.97 -23.71
N LEU A 93 -20.55 -60.45 -23.51
CA LEU A 93 -21.35 -60.76 -22.31
C LEU A 93 -22.24 -61.99 -22.54
N LYS A 94 -22.00 -63.05 -21.78
CA LYS A 94 -22.80 -64.29 -21.81
C LYS A 94 -24.03 -64.22 -20.88
N LEU A 95 -24.70 -63.06 -20.85
CA LEU A 95 -25.81 -62.73 -19.96
C LEU A 95 -26.99 -62.14 -20.74
N VAL A 96 -28.15 -61.99 -20.09
CA VAL A 96 -29.21 -61.10 -20.56
C VAL A 96 -28.84 -59.67 -20.16
N VAL A 97 -28.78 -58.76 -21.13
CA VAL A 97 -28.42 -57.36 -20.91
C VAL A 97 -29.62 -56.49 -21.25
N ASN A 98 -30.18 -55.80 -20.26
CA ASN A 98 -31.11 -54.69 -20.50
C ASN A 98 -30.27 -53.44 -20.75
N LEU A 99 -30.24 -52.98 -21.99
CA LEU A 99 -29.41 -51.86 -22.41
C LEU A 99 -30.24 -50.59 -22.53
N TYR A 100 -29.92 -49.60 -21.71
CA TYR A 100 -30.48 -48.25 -21.80
C TYR A 100 -29.47 -47.35 -22.52
N ILE A 101 -29.95 -46.47 -23.39
CA ILE A 101 -29.11 -45.52 -24.13
C ILE A 101 -29.58 -44.11 -23.80
N PHE A 102 -28.64 -43.27 -23.35
CA PHE A 102 -28.88 -41.84 -23.18
C PHE A 102 -28.29 -41.06 -24.36
N SER A 103 -29.11 -40.26 -25.03
CA SER A 103 -28.77 -39.55 -26.27
C SER A 103 -29.27 -38.10 -26.27
N ASN A 104 -28.88 -37.32 -27.30
CA ASN A 104 -29.39 -35.95 -27.52
C ASN A 104 -30.92 -35.87 -27.60
N ASN A 105 -31.59 -36.95 -28.00
CA ASN A 105 -33.05 -36.99 -28.17
C ASN A 105 -33.81 -37.09 -26.84
N ASP A 106 -33.13 -37.52 -25.78
CA ASP A 106 -33.71 -37.63 -24.43
C ASP A 106 -33.70 -36.29 -23.69
N LEU A 107 -33.02 -35.28 -24.25
CA LEU A 107 -32.97 -33.92 -23.69
C LEU A 107 -34.20 -33.12 -24.10
N ASN A 108 -34.73 -32.33 -23.17
CA ASN A 108 -35.67 -31.26 -23.49
C ASN A 108 -35.03 -30.27 -24.47
N THR A 109 -35.87 -29.44 -25.10
CA THR A 109 -35.42 -28.38 -26.03
C THR A 109 -34.43 -27.41 -25.42
N TRP A 110 -34.44 -27.23 -24.10
CA TRP A 110 -33.48 -26.43 -23.35
C TRP A 110 -32.17 -27.15 -23.01
N GLY A 111 -31.98 -28.40 -23.42
CA GLY A 111 -30.70 -29.13 -23.27
C GLY A 111 -30.52 -29.92 -21.98
N GLY A 112 -31.60 -30.32 -21.32
CA GLY A 112 -31.52 -31.15 -20.12
C GLY A 112 -32.82 -31.85 -19.76
N ILE A 113 -32.89 -32.47 -18.59
CA ILE A 113 -34.07 -33.22 -18.11
C ILE A 113 -34.54 -32.70 -16.76
N CYS A 114 -35.81 -32.97 -16.44
CA CYS A 114 -36.34 -32.77 -15.09
C CYS A 114 -36.56 -34.15 -14.45
N TYR A 115 -36.00 -34.36 -13.27
CA TYR A 115 -36.17 -35.59 -12.50
C TYR A 115 -36.46 -35.25 -11.04
N GLU A 116 -37.52 -35.81 -10.47
CA GLU A 116 -38.00 -35.54 -9.10
C GLU A 116 -38.11 -34.04 -8.75
N GLY A 117 -38.57 -33.22 -9.70
CA GLY A 117 -38.74 -31.77 -9.50
C GLY A 117 -37.43 -30.95 -9.55
N LYS A 118 -36.29 -31.58 -9.79
CA LYS A 118 -34.99 -30.91 -10.02
C LYS A 118 -34.65 -30.87 -11.51
N LYS A 119 -34.02 -29.77 -11.93
CA LYS A 119 -33.51 -29.60 -13.30
C LYS A 119 -32.06 -30.04 -13.39
N TYR A 120 -31.74 -30.80 -14.42
CA TYR A 120 -30.39 -31.26 -14.71
C TYR A 120 -30.05 -30.90 -16.14
N ILE A 121 -29.01 -30.09 -16.33
CA ILE A 121 -28.59 -29.62 -17.67
C ILE A 121 -27.44 -30.50 -18.16
N PHE A 122 -27.58 -30.98 -19.39
CA PHE A 122 -26.62 -31.88 -20.04
C PHE A 122 -25.90 -31.17 -21.19
N ASP A 123 -26.56 -30.22 -21.85
CA ASP A 123 -26.01 -29.35 -22.88
C ASP A 123 -26.11 -27.89 -22.42
N LEU A 124 -25.01 -27.37 -21.89
CA LEU A 124 -24.94 -25.99 -21.40
C LEU A 124 -25.19 -24.96 -22.51
N ASN A 125 -24.77 -25.25 -23.74
CA ASN A 125 -25.00 -24.35 -24.86
C ASN A 125 -26.51 -24.28 -25.14
N LYS A 126 -27.18 -25.41 -25.34
CA LYS A 126 -28.66 -25.43 -25.52
C LYS A 126 -29.37 -24.71 -24.39
N TYR A 127 -28.91 -24.86 -23.15
CA TYR A 127 -29.51 -24.18 -22.01
C TYR A 127 -29.36 -22.66 -22.08
N MET A 128 -28.14 -22.14 -22.26
CA MET A 128 -27.92 -20.70 -22.38
C MET A 128 -28.71 -20.09 -23.56
N PHE A 129 -28.81 -20.80 -24.69
CA PHE A 129 -29.55 -20.33 -25.86
C PHE A 129 -31.07 -20.57 -25.79
N SER A 130 -31.56 -21.25 -24.75
CA SER A 130 -33.00 -21.34 -24.44
C SER A 130 -33.56 -20.08 -23.77
N ASP A 131 -32.71 -19.05 -23.58
CA ASP A 131 -33.03 -17.76 -22.96
C ASP A 131 -33.57 -17.88 -21.51
N PRO A 132 -32.82 -18.54 -20.59
CA PRO A 132 -33.18 -18.61 -19.19
C PRO A 132 -33.13 -17.21 -18.54
N PRO A 133 -33.83 -16.99 -17.41
CA PRO A 133 -33.97 -15.66 -16.80
C PRO A 133 -32.65 -14.91 -16.58
N PHE A 134 -31.57 -15.61 -16.18
CA PHE A 134 -30.26 -14.96 -15.97
C PHE A 134 -29.63 -14.42 -17.25
N MET A 135 -29.90 -15.04 -18.42
CA MET A 135 -29.42 -14.50 -19.69
C MET A 135 -30.11 -13.17 -19.99
N ARG A 136 -31.43 -13.09 -19.83
CA ARG A 136 -32.16 -11.81 -20.00
C ARG A 136 -31.62 -10.71 -19.10
N GLU A 137 -31.39 -11.02 -17.83
CA GLU A 137 -30.86 -10.06 -16.87
C GLU A 137 -29.40 -9.65 -17.17
N ALA A 138 -28.56 -10.59 -17.63
CA ALA A 138 -27.18 -10.31 -18.02
C ALA A 138 -27.07 -9.30 -19.18
N PHE A 139 -28.06 -9.31 -20.07
CA PHE A 139 -28.15 -8.43 -21.24
C PHE A 139 -29.11 -7.25 -21.04
N SER A 140 -29.55 -6.96 -19.81
CA SER A 140 -30.52 -5.90 -19.52
C SER A 140 -30.11 -4.50 -20.03
N MET A 141 -28.81 -4.22 -20.17
CA MET A 141 -28.33 -2.96 -20.77
C MET A 141 -28.34 -2.93 -22.31
N VAL A 142 -28.67 -4.04 -22.97
CA VAL A 142 -28.75 -4.15 -24.43
C VAL A 142 -30.21 -3.93 -24.86
N PRO A 143 -30.54 -2.74 -25.42
CA PRO A 143 -31.94 -2.33 -25.61
C PRO A 143 -32.73 -3.16 -26.64
N TYR A 144 -32.04 -3.94 -27.47
CA TYR A 144 -32.61 -4.80 -28.52
C TYR A 144 -32.32 -6.28 -28.27
N TYR A 145 -32.03 -6.68 -27.03
CA TYR A 145 -31.81 -8.07 -26.68
C TYR A 145 -32.98 -8.95 -27.15
N SER A 146 -32.65 -10.06 -27.81
CA SER A 146 -33.60 -11.08 -28.26
C SER A 146 -32.89 -12.42 -28.46
N PRO A 147 -33.62 -13.54 -28.50
CA PRO A 147 -33.04 -14.83 -28.86
C PRO A 147 -32.33 -14.82 -30.23
N GLY A 148 -32.83 -14.01 -31.19
CA GLY A 148 -32.19 -13.81 -32.49
C GLY A 148 -30.83 -13.12 -32.38
N TYR A 149 -30.76 -12.05 -31.58
CA TYR A 149 -29.51 -11.36 -31.27
C TYR A 149 -28.48 -12.32 -30.65
N LEU A 150 -28.89 -13.09 -29.63
CA LEU A 150 -27.99 -14.05 -28.96
C LEU A 150 -27.49 -15.15 -29.92
N LYS A 151 -28.33 -15.60 -30.86
CA LYS A 151 -27.95 -16.56 -31.90
C LYS A 151 -26.91 -16.00 -32.88
N GLU A 152 -26.96 -14.70 -33.20
CA GLU A 152 -25.91 -14.07 -34.02
C GLU A 152 -24.56 -14.04 -33.29
N LEU A 153 -24.55 -13.72 -31.99
CA LEU A 153 -23.32 -13.74 -31.19
C LEU A 153 -22.70 -15.14 -31.08
N LYS A 154 -23.53 -16.20 -31.06
CA LYS A 154 -23.07 -17.60 -31.02
C LYS A 154 -22.16 -17.98 -32.19
N ASN A 155 -22.31 -17.33 -33.34
CA ASN A 155 -21.60 -17.68 -34.56
C ASN A 155 -20.14 -17.18 -34.60
N GLU A 156 -19.69 -16.50 -33.55
CA GLU A 156 -18.33 -15.98 -33.41
C GLU A 156 -17.30 -17.14 -33.35
N PRO A 157 -16.29 -17.17 -34.26
CA PRO A 157 -15.26 -18.21 -34.25
C PRO A 157 -14.28 -18.00 -33.09
N GLY A 158 -14.17 -18.98 -32.19
CA GLY A 158 -13.39 -18.88 -30.96
C GLY A 158 -12.07 -19.67 -30.91
N TYR A 159 -11.53 -20.08 -32.05
CA TYR A 159 -10.29 -20.89 -32.11
C TYR A 159 -9.05 -20.05 -32.44
N ILE A 160 -7.90 -20.55 -32.00
CA ILE A 160 -6.59 -19.96 -32.29
C ILE A 160 -6.20 -20.31 -33.74
N VAL A 161 -5.71 -19.31 -34.47
CA VAL A 161 -5.10 -19.47 -35.78
C VAL A 161 -3.62 -19.09 -35.71
N VAL A 162 -2.77 -19.97 -36.23
CA VAL A 162 -1.34 -19.68 -36.45
C VAL A 162 -1.21 -18.94 -37.77
N LYS A 163 -0.85 -17.65 -37.73
CA LYS A 163 -0.63 -16.84 -38.93
C LYS A 163 0.77 -17.05 -39.50
N ASN A 164 1.76 -17.20 -38.63
CA ASN A 164 3.14 -17.60 -38.96
C ASN A 164 3.85 -18.08 -37.67
N LYS A 165 5.13 -18.43 -37.76
CA LYS A 165 5.94 -18.95 -36.63
C LYS A 165 5.98 -18.03 -35.39
N ASP A 166 5.75 -16.73 -35.58
CA ASP A 166 5.86 -15.69 -34.55
C ASP A 166 4.51 -14.98 -34.32
N THR A 167 3.41 -15.48 -34.88
CA THR A 167 2.11 -14.79 -34.80
C THR A 167 0.96 -15.78 -34.70
N ILE A 168 0.24 -15.68 -33.59
CA ILE A 168 -1.05 -16.34 -33.38
C ILE A 168 -2.15 -15.30 -33.11
N GLY A 169 -3.40 -15.66 -33.35
CA GLY A 169 -4.53 -14.79 -33.07
C GLY A 169 -5.85 -15.43 -33.47
N LEU A 170 -6.90 -14.61 -33.53
CA LEU A 170 -8.20 -15.00 -34.06
C LEU A 170 -8.21 -15.01 -35.59
N GLU A 171 -9.08 -15.82 -36.18
CA GLU A 171 -9.42 -15.67 -37.60
C GLU A 171 -10.12 -14.32 -37.81
N ASP A 172 -9.83 -13.66 -38.94
CA ASP A 172 -10.52 -12.44 -39.30
C ASP A 172 -12.00 -12.78 -39.57
N TYR A 173 -12.90 -12.06 -38.89
CA TYR A 173 -14.32 -12.37 -38.86
C TYR A 173 -15.10 -11.06 -38.88
N LYS A 174 -16.20 -11.02 -39.65
CA LYS A 174 -17.04 -9.83 -39.75
C LYS A 174 -18.49 -10.21 -39.63
N SER A 175 -19.18 -9.58 -38.69
CA SER A 175 -20.62 -9.72 -38.50
C SER A 175 -21.24 -8.36 -38.14
N ARG A 176 -22.53 -8.35 -37.86
CA ARG A 176 -23.23 -7.13 -37.42
C ARG A 176 -22.77 -6.64 -36.05
N TYR A 177 -22.41 -7.57 -35.16
CA TYR A 177 -22.17 -7.26 -33.74
C TYR A 177 -20.74 -7.56 -33.28
N ILE A 178 -20.08 -8.54 -33.90
CA ILE A 178 -18.76 -8.98 -33.49
C ILE A 178 -17.82 -9.02 -34.68
N ASN A 179 -16.62 -8.48 -34.50
CA ASN A 179 -15.62 -8.41 -35.53
C ASN A 179 -14.23 -8.76 -34.99
N HIS A 180 -13.49 -9.54 -35.77
CA HIS A 180 -12.08 -9.82 -35.55
C HIS A 180 -11.29 -9.26 -36.72
N SER A 181 -10.17 -8.62 -36.42
CA SER A 181 -9.26 -8.09 -37.43
C SER A 181 -7.83 -8.23 -36.98
N ASN A 182 -6.96 -8.70 -37.88
CA ASN A 182 -5.52 -8.81 -37.63
C ASN A 182 -5.21 -9.64 -36.37
N GLY A 183 -5.96 -10.73 -36.18
CA GLY A 183 -5.75 -11.66 -35.06
C GLY A 183 -6.34 -11.22 -33.73
N LYS A 184 -7.13 -10.14 -33.70
CA LYS A 184 -7.59 -9.47 -32.47
C LYS A 184 -9.09 -9.21 -32.56
N LYS A 185 -9.76 -9.18 -31.40
CA LYS A 185 -11.14 -8.73 -31.33
C LYS A 185 -11.19 -7.21 -31.45
N VAL A 186 -12.17 -6.68 -32.18
CA VAL A 186 -12.26 -5.24 -32.45
C VAL A 186 -12.68 -4.48 -31.18
N THR A 187 -11.87 -3.49 -30.82
CA THR A 187 -12.23 -2.45 -29.85
C THR A 187 -12.86 -1.28 -30.60
N VAL A 188 -13.98 -0.75 -30.12
CA VAL A 188 -14.60 0.47 -30.67
C VAL A 188 -13.91 1.70 -30.08
N TYR A 189 -13.45 2.61 -30.93
CA TYR A 189 -12.75 3.85 -30.55
C TYR A 189 -13.17 5.03 -31.43
N GLU A 190 -12.97 6.26 -30.94
CA GLU A 190 -13.34 7.49 -31.66
C GLU A 190 -12.19 8.13 -32.45
N LYS A 191 -10.94 7.99 -31.99
CA LYS A 191 -9.77 8.68 -32.58
C LYS A 191 -9.03 7.78 -33.56
N SER A 192 -8.39 8.39 -34.55
CA SER A 192 -7.53 7.69 -35.51
C SER A 192 -6.12 7.41 -34.98
N GLN A 193 -5.68 8.11 -33.93
CA GLN A 193 -4.33 8.00 -33.36
C GLN A 193 -4.32 8.21 -31.84
N TYR A 194 -3.41 7.51 -31.17
CA TYR A 194 -3.20 7.52 -29.73
C TYR A 194 -1.69 7.52 -29.42
N ALA A 195 -1.29 8.09 -28.29
CA ALA A 195 0.12 8.18 -27.90
C ALA A 195 0.68 6.85 -27.42
N HIS A 196 -0.14 6.08 -26.69
CA HIS A 196 0.24 4.81 -26.08
C HIS A 196 -0.86 3.75 -26.30
N LYS A 197 -0.55 2.49 -25.99
CA LYS A 197 -1.48 1.37 -26.07
C LYS A 197 -1.70 0.72 -24.70
N ILE A 198 -2.89 0.15 -24.52
CA ILE A 198 -3.21 -0.78 -23.44
C ILE A 198 -3.43 -2.14 -24.09
N HIS A 199 -2.50 -3.06 -23.87
CA HIS A 199 -2.57 -4.41 -24.40
C HIS A 199 -3.28 -5.31 -23.41
N VAL A 200 -4.44 -5.85 -23.78
CA VAL A 200 -5.23 -6.75 -22.95
C VAL A 200 -5.12 -8.17 -23.48
N PHE A 201 -4.43 -9.03 -22.76
CA PHE A 201 -4.29 -10.46 -23.04
C PHE A 201 -5.14 -11.27 -22.07
N GLY A 202 -5.50 -12.49 -22.45
CA GLY A 202 -6.19 -13.39 -21.52
C GLY A 202 -6.97 -14.51 -22.20
N ASP A 203 -7.78 -15.16 -21.37
CA ASP A 203 -8.65 -16.28 -21.76
C ASP A 203 -10.00 -15.82 -22.31
N SER A 204 -11.01 -16.71 -22.26
CA SER A 204 -12.38 -16.43 -22.71
C SER A 204 -13.03 -15.23 -22.02
N ARG A 205 -12.52 -14.78 -20.88
CA ARG A 205 -12.96 -13.54 -20.21
C ARG A 205 -12.43 -12.30 -20.90
N ALA A 206 -11.14 -12.26 -21.26
CA ALA A 206 -10.58 -11.16 -22.08
C ALA A 206 -11.24 -11.09 -23.45
N TYR A 207 -11.50 -12.27 -24.03
CA TYR A 207 -12.22 -12.40 -25.29
C TYR A 207 -13.66 -11.86 -25.23
N ALA A 208 -14.25 -11.77 -24.04
CA ALA A 208 -15.63 -11.35 -23.82
C ALA A 208 -16.62 -12.18 -24.68
N ILE A 209 -16.70 -13.48 -24.38
CA ILE A 209 -17.57 -14.41 -25.10
C ILE A 209 -19.03 -13.93 -25.09
N LEU A 210 -19.75 -14.15 -26.20
CA LEU A 210 -21.16 -13.73 -26.36
C LEU A 210 -21.39 -12.24 -26.06
N THR A 211 -20.44 -11.39 -26.43
CA THR A 211 -20.54 -9.94 -26.21
C THR A 211 -20.24 -9.20 -27.51
N GLU A 212 -21.20 -8.36 -27.96
CA GLU A 212 -21.02 -7.42 -29.07
C GLU A 212 -19.84 -6.49 -28.80
N ASP A 213 -19.09 -6.13 -29.85
CA ASP A 213 -17.82 -5.39 -29.76
C ASP A 213 -17.90 -4.18 -28.83
N LYS A 214 -18.96 -3.36 -28.94
CA LYS A 214 -19.15 -2.15 -28.14
C LYS A 214 -19.42 -2.38 -26.65
N TYR A 215 -19.84 -3.58 -26.27
CA TYR A 215 -20.13 -3.97 -24.88
C TYR A 215 -19.01 -4.80 -24.26
N THR A 216 -17.93 -5.10 -25.00
CA THR A 216 -16.73 -5.68 -24.40
C THR A 216 -16.10 -4.68 -23.42
N PHE A 217 -15.50 -5.16 -22.33
CA PHE A 217 -14.87 -4.23 -21.38
C PHE A 217 -13.73 -3.43 -22.03
N CYS A 218 -13.10 -3.95 -23.09
CA CYS A 218 -12.09 -3.21 -23.87
C CYS A 218 -12.69 -1.99 -24.57
N SER A 219 -13.82 -2.14 -25.26
CA SER A 219 -14.50 -1.01 -25.92
C SER A 219 -15.11 -0.03 -24.93
N LEU A 220 -15.68 -0.54 -23.83
CA LEU A 220 -16.23 0.31 -22.77
C LEU A 220 -15.12 1.10 -22.07
N LEU A 221 -13.95 0.49 -21.83
CA LEU A 221 -12.77 1.19 -21.31
C LEU A 221 -12.29 2.25 -22.29
N GLN A 222 -12.18 1.91 -23.58
CA GLN A 222 -11.78 2.82 -24.64
C GLN A 222 -12.67 4.07 -24.69
N GLY A 223 -13.99 3.91 -24.64
CA GLY A 223 -14.93 5.05 -24.62
C GLY A 223 -14.73 5.97 -23.41
N LYS A 224 -14.38 5.42 -22.24
CA LYS A 224 -14.06 6.22 -21.04
C LYS A 224 -12.74 6.98 -21.20
N LEU A 225 -11.70 6.33 -21.74
CA LEU A 225 -10.41 6.95 -22.01
C LEU A 225 -10.53 8.08 -23.05
N ASP A 226 -11.35 7.86 -24.08
CA ASP A 226 -11.59 8.84 -25.12
C ASP A 226 -12.24 10.11 -24.58
N LYS A 227 -13.27 9.94 -23.73
CA LYS A 227 -14.01 11.02 -23.08
C LYS A 227 -13.13 11.91 -22.20
N ASP A 228 -12.23 11.32 -21.41
CA ASP A 228 -11.35 12.06 -20.49
C ASP A 228 -9.99 12.41 -21.14
N ALA A 229 -9.90 12.29 -22.47
CA ALA A 229 -8.75 12.64 -23.29
C ALA A 229 -7.42 11.94 -22.89
N LEU A 230 -7.49 10.76 -22.25
CA LEU A 230 -6.33 9.92 -22.02
C LEU A 230 -5.91 9.28 -23.35
N SER A 231 -4.68 9.54 -23.79
CA SER A 231 -4.20 9.16 -25.14
C SER A 231 -3.71 7.70 -25.19
N TYR A 232 -4.62 6.77 -24.89
CA TYR A 232 -4.38 5.32 -24.90
C TYR A 232 -5.35 4.59 -25.85
N GLN A 233 -4.81 3.71 -26.69
CA GLN A 233 -5.58 2.77 -27.51
C GLN A 233 -5.66 1.40 -26.84
N VAL A 234 -6.86 0.89 -26.58
CA VAL A 234 -7.08 -0.44 -25.98
C VAL A 234 -7.11 -1.50 -27.07
N ILE A 235 -6.23 -2.50 -26.96
CA ILE A 235 -6.06 -3.59 -27.92
C ILE A 235 -6.44 -4.92 -27.26
N ASN A 236 -7.46 -5.61 -27.78
CA ASN A 236 -7.94 -6.88 -27.24
C ASN A 236 -7.30 -8.10 -27.92
N TYR A 237 -6.40 -8.78 -27.21
CA TYR A 237 -5.72 -10.02 -27.62
C TYR A 237 -6.36 -11.28 -27.01
N GLY A 238 -7.51 -11.16 -26.35
CA GLY A 238 -8.21 -12.29 -25.74
C GLY A 238 -8.51 -13.39 -26.76
N ILE A 239 -8.28 -14.64 -26.35
CA ILE A 239 -8.66 -15.84 -27.13
C ILE A 239 -9.21 -16.86 -26.11
N PRO A 240 -10.30 -17.58 -26.42
CA PRO A 240 -10.77 -18.66 -25.56
C PRO A 240 -9.68 -19.71 -25.29
N GLY A 241 -9.66 -20.24 -24.06
CA GLY A 241 -8.62 -21.18 -23.60
C GLY A 241 -7.81 -20.64 -22.43
N LYS A 242 -7.39 -21.52 -21.53
CA LYS A 242 -6.72 -21.17 -20.25
C LYS A 242 -5.19 -21.17 -20.33
N ASP A 243 -4.65 -21.53 -21.50
CA ASP A 243 -3.24 -21.78 -21.74
C ASP A 243 -2.42 -20.51 -21.48
N ILE A 244 -1.63 -20.49 -20.41
CA ILE A 244 -0.84 -19.32 -20.03
C ILE A 244 0.37 -19.17 -20.96
N GLU A 245 0.93 -20.28 -21.43
CA GLU A 245 2.01 -20.35 -22.40
C GLU A 245 1.64 -19.65 -23.71
N ARG A 246 0.38 -19.76 -24.15
CA ARG A 246 -0.17 -19.01 -25.28
C ARG A 246 -0.16 -17.51 -25.00
N MET A 247 -0.60 -17.10 -23.82
CA MET A 247 -0.67 -15.69 -23.44
C MET A 247 0.74 -15.07 -23.36
N VAL A 248 1.71 -15.80 -22.77
CA VAL A 248 3.13 -15.43 -22.75
C VAL A 248 3.66 -15.30 -24.17
N PHE A 249 3.36 -16.26 -25.06
CA PHE A 249 3.74 -16.18 -26.46
C PHE A 249 3.18 -14.94 -27.15
N GLN A 250 1.90 -14.62 -26.97
CA GLN A 250 1.30 -13.40 -27.54
C GLN A 250 1.95 -12.12 -27.01
N ILE A 251 2.26 -12.07 -25.71
CA ILE A 251 2.90 -10.91 -25.07
C ILE A 251 4.32 -10.70 -25.63
N LYS A 252 5.12 -11.77 -25.75
CA LYS A 252 6.49 -11.71 -26.30
C LYS A 252 6.54 -11.22 -27.75
N HIS A 253 5.48 -11.44 -28.52
CA HIS A 253 5.41 -11.08 -29.95
C HIS A 253 4.52 -9.86 -30.24
N ALA A 254 4.00 -9.19 -29.21
CA ALA A 254 3.22 -7.96 -29.39
C ALA A 254 4.13 -6.74 -29.56
N ASP A 255 3.67 -5.77 -30.36
CA ASP A 255 4.32 -4.46 -30.54
C ASP A 255 4.08 -3.55 -29.31
N ILE A 256 4.69 -3.92 -28.18
CA ILE A 256 4.65 -3.23 -26.88
C ILE A 256 5.81 -2.23 -26.80
N LYS A 257 5.50 -0.98 -26.47
CA LYS A 257 6.46 0.13 -26.43
C LYS A 257 6.45 0.82 -25.07
N LYS A 258 7.55 1.53 -24.77
CA LYS A 258 7.65 2.37 -23.57
C LYS A 258 6.45 3.33 -23.48
N GLY A 259 5.80 3.35 -22.31
CA GLY A 259 4.60 4.14 -22.04
C GLY A 259 3.29 3.37 -22.21
N ASP A 260 3.33 2.19 -22.84
CA ASP A 260 2.19 1.27 -22.92
C ASP A 260 1.92 0.59 -21.57
N LEU A 261 0.73 -0.01 -21.46
CA LEU A 261 0.31 -0.84 -20.33
C LEU A 261 0.00 -2.25 -20.82
N VAL A 262 0.37 -3.26 -20.03
CA VAL A 262 0.13 -4.68 -20.33
C VAL A 262 -0.76 -5.27 -19.25
N PHE A 263 -1.96 -5.70 -19.61
CA PHE A 263 -2.92 -6.33 -18.72
C PHE A 263 -3.10 -7.81 -19.12
N LEU A 264 -2.98 -8.71 -18.15
CA LEU A 264 -3.25 -10.14 -18.33
C LEU A 264 -4.47 -10.54 -17.51
N THR A 265 -5.57 -10.80 -18.21
CA THR A 265 -6.85 -11.23 -17.64
C THR A 265 -6.89 -12.74 -17.52
N THR A 266 -6.93 -13.23 -16.29
CA THR A 266 -7.15 -14.65 -16.02
C THR A 266 -7.97 -14.78 -14.75
N GLY A 267 -8.32 -16.00 -14.36
CA GLY A 267 -8.79 -16.25 -13.00
C GLY A 267 -8.12 -17.48 -12.47
N THR A 268 -8.74 -18.11 -11.49
CA THR A 268 -8.10 -19.18 -10.73
C THR A 268 -7.58 -20.29 -11.65
N PRO A 269 -6.28 -20.67 -11.52
CA PRO A 269 -5.69 -21.75 -12.30
C PRO A 269 -6.37 -23.09 -12.01
N ASP A 270 -6.06 -24.10 -12.82
CA ASP A 270 -6.55 -25.45 -12.58
C ASP A 270 -6.01 -25.98 -11.24
N PHE A 271 -6.94 -26.28 -10.34
CA PHE A 271 -6.67 -26.74 -8.98
C PHE A 271 -6.80 -28.26 -8.82
N GLN A 272 -6.82 -28.98 -9.95
CA GLN A 272 -6.67 -30.43 -9.97
C GLN A 272 -5.16 -30.78 -9.92
N GLY A 273 -4.82 -31.91 -9.28
CA GLY A 273 -3.44 -32.35 -9.14
C GLY A 273 -2.68 -31.63 -8.01
N ASN A 274 -1.39 -31.35 -8.22
CA ASN A 274 -0.52 -30.74 -7.21
C ASN A 274 -0.64 -29.21 -7.25
N ILE A 275 -1.55 -28.66 -6.45
CA ILE A 275 -1.89 -27.23 -6.43
C ILE A 275 -0.65 -26.33 -6.21
N PRO A 276 0.21 -26.54 -5.18
CA PRO A 276 1.41 -25.74 -5.01
C PRO A 276 2.33 -25.73 -6.24
N LEU A 277 2.54 -26.89 -6.88
CA LEU A 277 3.37 -26.98 -8.08
C LEU A 277 2.75 -26.21 -9.25
N ASN A 278 1.44 -26.33 -9.47
CA ASN A 278 0.74 -25.60 -10.53
C ASN A 278 0.86 -24.09 -10.35
N ILE A 279 0.82 -23.60 -9.10
CA ILE A 279 1.00 -22.18 -8.78
C ILE A 279 2.43 -21.75 -9.12
N GLU A 280 3.45 -22.49 -8.70
CA GLU A 280 4.84 -22.12 -9.00
C GLU A 280 5.14 -22.16 -10.50
N VAL A 281 4.64 -23.16 -11.24
CA VAL A 281 4.75 -23.19 -12.72
C VAL A 281 4.10 -21.95 -13.34
N ARG A 282 2.95 -21.52 -12.84
CA ARG A 282 2.30 -20.28 -13.26
C ARG A 282 3.17 -19.06 -12.94
N MET A 283 3.82 -19.04 -11.78
CA MET A 283 4.69 -17.93 -11.36
C MET A 283 5.93 -17.82 -12.26
N GLU A 284 6.48 -18.92 -12.75
CA GLU A 284 7.56 -18.89 -13.75
C GLU A 284 7.13 -18.13 -15.01
N TYR A 285 5.96 -18.46 -15.57
CA TYR A 285 5.42 -17.75 -16.74
C TYR A 285 5.14 -16.27 -16.47
N LEU A 286 4.62 -15.93 -15.29
CA LEU A 286 4.39 -14.54 -14.90
C LEU A 286 5.71 -13.77 -14.70
N THR A 287 6.74 -14.44 -14.21
CA THR A 287 8.11 -13.88 -14.07
C THR A 287 8.65 -13.53 -15.44
N GLU A 288 8.53 -14.41 -16.44
CA GLU A 288 8.95 -14.12 -17.82
C GLU A 288 8.25 -12.87 -18.40
N ILE A 289 6.95 -12.72 -18.14
CA ILE A 289 6.19 -11.52 -18.57
C ILE A 289 6.69 -10.27 -17.84
N GLN A 290 6.90 -10.35 -16.53
CA GLN A 290 7.37 -9.23 -15.73
C GLN A 290 8.77 -8.77 -16.15
N GLU A 291 9.68 -9.70 -16.44
CA GLU A 291 11.03 -9.41 -16.94
C GLU A 291 10.98 -8.69 -18.29
N LEU A 292 10.17 -9.18 -19.23
CA LEU A 292 9.95 -8.51 -20.51
C LEU A 292 9.41 -7.08 -20.31
N CYS A 293 8.40 -6.92 -19.45
CA CYS A 293 7.79 -5.62 -19.17
C CYS A 293 8.76 -4.64 -18.50
N ASN A 294 9.60 -5.13 -17.57
CA ASN A 294 10.66 -4.34 -16.94
C ASN A 294 11.69 -3.88 -17.98
N ASN A 295 12.13 -4.76 -18.88
CA ASN A 295 13.08 -4.44 -19.94
C ASN A 295 12.54 -3.38 -20.91
N LEU A 296 11.24 -3.40 -21.18
CA LEU A 296 10.55 -2.39 -22.01
C LEU A 296 10.14 -1.13 -21.24
N ASN A 297 10.35 -1.10 -19.92
CA ASN A 297 9.88 -0.05 -19.01
C ASN A 297 8.37 0.23 -19.15
N VAL A 298 7.58 -0.84 -19.16
CA VAL A 298 6.11 -0.82 -19.20
C VAL A 298 5.54 -1.43 -17.92
N LYS A 299 4.32 -1.05 -17.56
CA LYS A 299 3.65 -1.63 -16.39
C LYS A 299 2.89 -2.89 -16.77
N PHE A 300 3.14 -3.95 -16.01
CA PHE A 300 2.41 -5.21 -16.10
C PHE A 300 1.39 -5.32 -14.97
N VAL A 301 0.15 -5.63 -15.31
CA VAL A 301 -0.94 -5.89 -14.36
C VAL A 301 -1.50 -7.29 -14.60
N TYR A 302 -1.42 -8.13 -13.58
CA TYR A 302 -2.14 -9.39 -13.52
C TYR A 302 -3.53 -9.14 -12.94
N MET A 303 -4.57 -9.48 -13.69
CA MET A 303 -5.95 -9.26 -13.29
C MET A 303 -6.57 -10.60 -12.92
N ASN A 304 -6.95 -10.73 -11.64
CA ASN A 304 -7.69 -11.89 -11.14
C ASN A 304 -9.19 -11.68 -11.29
N MET A 305 -9.82 -12.56 -12.06
CA MET A 305 -11.22 -12.45 -12.45
C MET A 305 -12.09 -13.49 -11.71
N PRO A 306 -13.07 -13.06 -10.90
CA PRO A 306 -13.84 -13.95 -10.05
C PRO A 306 -14.89 -14.74 -10.81
N THR A 307 -15.27 -15.85 -10.22
CA THR A 307 -16.40 -16.67 -10.63
C THR A 307 -17.63 -16.40 -9.76
N LEU A 308 -18.80 -16.79 -10.24
CA LEU A 308 -20.07 -16.58 -9.53
C LEU A 308 -20.09 -17.27 -8.16
N ILE A 309 -19.34 -18.36 -7.96
CA ILE A 309 -19.30 -19.09 -6.69
C ILE A 309 -18.56 -18.32 -5.57
N GLU A 310 -17.75 -17.31 -5.95
CA GLU A 310 -17.00 -16.46 -5.01
C GLU A 310 -17.83 -15.27 -4.49
N ILE A 311 -19.07 -15.13 -4.96
CA ILE A 311 -19.97 -14.07 -4.51
C ILE A 311 -20.62 -14.49 -3.19
N LYS A 312 -20.33 -13.74 -2.12
CA LYS A 312 -20.70 -14.07 -0.73
C LYS A 312 -22.21 -13.92 -0.48
N ASN A 313 -22.82 -12.90 -1.06
CA ASN A 313 -24.24 -12.56 -0.90
C ASN A 313 -24.96 -12.50 -2.26
N PRO A 314 -25.09 -13.63 -2.97
CA PRO A 314 -25.69 -13.66 -4.30
C PRO A 314 -27.18 -13.31 -4.21
N THR A 315 -27.69 -12.64 -5.25
CA THR A 315 -29.14 -12.47 -5.47
C THR A 315 -29.84 -13.83 -5.60
N GLU A 316 -31.18 -13.85 -5.50
CA GLU A 316 -31.94 -15.10 -5.66
C GLU A 316 -31.67 -15.78 -7.02
N LEU A 317 -31.59 -14.98 -8.09
CA LEU A 317 -31.24 -15.44 -9.43
C LEU A 317 -29.83 -16.02 -9.49
N GLU A 318 -28.85 -15.33 -8.92
CA GLU A 318 -27.46 -15.82 -8.84
C GLU A 318 -27.34 -17.08 -7.98
N ARG A 319 -28.10 -17.19 -6.89
CA ARG A 319 -28.15 -18.40 -6.06
C ARG A 319 -28.75 -19.57 -6.83
N SER A 320 -29.82 -19.33 -7.58
CA SER A 320 -30.41 -20.33 -8.48
C SER A 320 -29.40 -20.77 -9.54
N MET A 321 -28.66 -19.85 -10.15
CA MET A 321 -27.57 -20.19 -11.07
C MET A 321 -26.47 -20.99 -10.37
N GLN A 322 -26.03 -20.61 -9.17
CA GLN A 322 -25.01 -21.37 -8.44
C GLN A 322 -25.47 -22.82 -8.25
N GLN A 323 -26.71 -23.04 -7.83
CA GLN A 323 -27.29 -24.38 -7.63
C GLN A 323 -27.40 -25.16 -8.94
N GLU A 324 -28.00 -24.55 -9.97
CA GLU A 324 -28.16 -25.16 -11.28
C GLU A 324 -26.79 -25.56 -11.83
N PHE A 325 -25.84 -24.62 -11.93
CA PHE A 325 -24.55 -24.88 -12.53
C PHE A 325 -23.63 -25.78 -11.69
N GLN A 326 -23.65 -25.73 -10.34
CA GLN A 326 -22.85 -26.66 -9.50
C GLN A 326 -23.24 -28.12 -9.73
N SER A 327 -24.50 -28.38 -10.07
CA SER A 327 -24.99 -29.72 -10.43
C SER A 327 -24.55 -30.20 -11.82
N ILE A 328 -23.81 -29.39 -12.59
CA ILE A 328 -23.58 -29.60 -14.04
C ILE A 328 -22.09 -29.64 -14.37
N HIS A 329 -21.36 -28.62 -13.97
CA HIS A 329 -19.95 -28.46 -14.25
C HIS A 329 -19.33 -27.77 -13.04
N PHE A 330 -18.04 -27.96 -12.81
CA PHE A 330 -17.34 -27.28 -11.71
C PHE A 330 -17.72 -27.80 -10.32
N SER A 331 -18.11 -29.09 -10.20
CA SER A 331 -18.26 -29.76 -8.89
C SER A 331 -17.03 -29.63 -8.00
N ASP A 332 -15.86 -29.52 -8.64
CA ASP A 332 -14.58 -29.40 -7.95
C ASP A 332 -14.29 -27.95 -7.50
N TYR A 333 -15.06 -26.96 -7.97
CA TYR A 333 -14.89 -25.56 -7.57
C TYR A 333 -15.29 -25.39 -6.11
N ASN A 334 -14.28 -25.20 -5.27
CA ASN A 334 -14.46 -24.92 -3.85
C ASN A 334 -14.06 -23.45 -3.59
N PRO A 335 -14.99 -22.59 -3.13
CA PRO A 335 -14.70 -21.17 -2.88
C PRO A 335 -13.53 -20.95 -1.91
N LYS A 336 -13.36 -21.83 -0.93
CA LYS A 336 -12.27 -21.75 0.05
C LYS A 336 -10.92 -22.04 -0.61
N VAL A 337 -10.86 -23.10 -1.42
CA VAL A 337 -9.63 -23.46 -2.17
C VAL A 337 -9.28 -22.36 -3.16
N ILE A 338 -10.28 -21.84 -3.88
CA ILE A 338 -10.09 -20.72 -4.82
C ILE A 338 -9.52 -19.50 -4.09
N HIS A 339 -10.08 -19.16 -2.93
CA HIS A 339 -9.59 -18.05 -2.12
C HIS A 339 -8.13 -18.26 -1.67
N GLU A 340 -7.77 -19.46 -1.19
CA GLU A 340 -6.40 -19.81 -0.79
C GLU A 340 -5.42 -19.68 -1.97
N ILE A 341 -5.80 -20.15 -3.15
CA ILE A 341 -4.99 -20.04 -4.38
C ILE A 341 -4.83 -18.57 -4.79
N ASN A 342 -5.91 -17.79 -4.77
CA ASN A 342 -5.89 -16.38 -5.16
C ASN A 342 -5.02 -15.55 -4.19
N GLU A 343 -5.11 -15.80 -2.88
CA GLU A 343 -4.27 -15.12 -1.89
C GLU A 343 -2.80 -15.52 -2.05
N LEU A 344 -2.48 -16.79 -2.26
CA LEU A 344 -1.10 -17.21 -2.53
C LEU A 344 -0.57 -16.56 -3.82
N THR A 345 -1.35 -16.60 -4.90
CA THR A 345 -0.99 -15.97 -6.19
C THR A 345 -0.72 -14.48 -6.03
N LYS A 346 -1.54 -13.79 -5.24
CA LYS A 346 -1.38 -12.37 -4.92
C LYS A 346 -0.06 -12.09 -4.18
N PHE A 347 0.25 -12.87 -3.14
CA PHE A 347 1.53 -12.74 -2.43
C PHE A 347 2.72 -12.97 -3.37
N ARG A 348 2.69 -14.03 -4.19
CA ARG A 348 3.77 -14.33 -5.14
C ARG A 348 3.91 -13.24 -6.21
N CYS A 349 2.81 -12.69 -6.72
CA CYS A 349 2.85 -11.55 -7.63
C CYS A 349 3.52 -10.32 -6.98
N MET A 350 3.18 -10.01 -5.72
CA MET A 350 3.78 -8.91 -4.99
C MET A 350 5.29 -9.08 -4.80
N ASP A 351 5.76 -10.30 -4.47
CA ASP A 351 7.19 -10.62 -4.33
C ASP A 351 7.96 -10.38 -5.65
N LEU A 352 7.32 -10.65 -6.79
CA LEU A 352 7.89 -10.46 -8.13
C LEU A 352 7.76 -9.02 -8.65
N GLY A 353 7.14 -8.12 -7.88
CA GLY A 353 6.86 -6.74 -8.32
C GLY A 353 5.77 -6.63 -9.38
N ILE A 354 4.96 -7.68 -9.56
CA ILE A 354 3.81 -7.70 -10.46
C ILE A 354 2.64 -7.00 -9.79
N ILE A 355 1.96 -6.11 -10.52
CA ILE A 355 0.76 -5.44 -10.00
C ILE A 355 -0.40 -6.44 -10.06
N TYR A 356 -0.81 -6.95 -8.91
CA TYR A 356 -1.98 -7.83 -8.78
C TYR A 356 -3.25 -7.01 -8.56
N TYR A 357 -4.19 -7.10 -9.49
CA TYR A 357 -5.48 -6.42 -9.40
C TYR A 357 -6.61 -7.46 -9.25
N ASP A 358 -7.25 -7.46 -8.08
CA ASP A 358 -8.29 -8.44 -7.75
C ASP A 358 -9.70 -7.88 -7.99
N PHE A 359 -10.43 -8.47 -8.93
CA PHE A 359 -11.82 -8.11 -9.18
C PHE A 359 -12.81 -8.75 -8.20
N THR A 360 -12.38 -9.72 -7.38
CA THR A 360 -13.29 -10.49 -6.50
C THR A 360 -14.13 -9.59 -5.59
N GLU A 361 -13.51 -8.59 -4.97
CA GLU A 361 -14.20 -7.64 -4.09
C GLU A 361 -15.12 -6.68 -4.86
N LYS A 362 -14.80 -6.37 -6.12
CA LYS A 362 -15.60 -5.46 -6.97
C LYS A 362 -16.90 -6.08 -7.45
N PHE A 363 -16.91 -7.40 -7.56
CA PHE A 363 -18.09 -8.18 -7.95
C PHE A 363 -19.00 -8.50 -6.75
N GLN A 364 -18.59 -8.21 -5.50
CA GLN A 364 -19.42 -8.47 -4.33
C GLN A 364 -20.65 -7.54 -4.30
N ARG A 365 -21.77 -8.07 -3.80
CA ARG A 365 -23.01 -7.32 -3.61
C ARG A 365 -22.96 -6.49 -2.31
N PRO A 366 -23.65 -5.33 -2.26
CA PRO A 366 -24.46 -4.72 -3.32
C PRO A 366 -23.62 -3.88 -4.30
N HIS A 367 -24.11 -3.76 -5.54
CA HIS A 367 -23.59 -2.84 -6.57
C HIS A 367 -24.70 -2.52 -7.59
N ASP A 368 -24.54 -1.42 -8.33
CA ASP A 368 -25.61 -0.86 -9.18
C ASP A 368 -25.61 -1.36 -10.64
N TYR A 369 -24.66 -2.23 -11.00
CA TYR A 369 -24.51 -2.77 -12.36
C TYR A 369 -25.55 -3.83 -12.77
N GLY A 370 -26.51 -4.20 -11.90
CA GLY A 370 -27.48 -5.26 -12.22
C GLY A 370 -26.88 -6.67 -12.16
N HIS A 371 -27.34 -7.59 -13.03
CA HIS A 371 -26.81 -8.96 -13.11
C HIS A 371 -25.54 -9.02 -13.97
N LEU A 372 -24.46 -9.61 -13.46
CA LEU A 372 -23.13 -9.51 -14.08
C LEU A 372 -22.73 -10.72 -14.94
N PHE A 373 -23.29 -11.91 -14.67
CA PHE A 373 -22.75 -13.18 -15.13
C PHE A 373 -23.55 -13.77 -16.29
N LEU A 374 -22.88 -14.43 -17.25
CA LEU A 374 -23.53 -15.29 -18.27
C LEU A 374 -23.61 -16.74 -17.82
N ASN A 375 -22.67 -17.14 -16.97
CA ASN A 375 -22.51 -18.44 -16.35
C ASN A 375 -21.47 -18.29 -15.22
N PHE A 376 -20.92 -19.38 -14.69
CA PHE A 376 -19.97 -19.31 -13.59
C PHE A 376 -18.75 -18.40 -13.78
N ARG A 377 -18.22 -18.25 -15.00
CA ARG A 377 -16.90 -17.62 -15.22
C ARG A 377 -16.88 -16.52 -16.27
N HIS A 378 -18.01 -16.28 -16.94
CA HIS A 378 -18.12 -15.27 -18.00
C HIS A 378 -19.12 -14.21 -17.64
N TYR A 379 -18.92 -13.02 -18.20
CA TYR A 379 -19.62 -11.80 -17.82
C TYR A 379 -20.47 -11.29 -18.96
N GLY A 380 -21.69 -10.85 -18.65
CA GLY A 380 -22.55 -10.17 -19.60
C GLY A 380 -22.07 -8.73 -19.84
N PRO A 381 -22.75 -7.98 -20.71
CA PRO A 381 -22.48 -6.56 -20.92
C PRO A 381 -22.36 -5.74 -19.61
N ASN A 382 -23.23 -6.01 -18.63
CA ASN A 382 -23.18 -5.36 -17.31
C ASN A 382 -21.89 -5.65 -16.53
N GLY A 383 -21.44 -6.91 -16.53
CA GLY A 383 -20.17 -7.30 -15.91
C GLY A 383 -18.97 -6.70 -16.63
N ASN A 384 -19.02 -6.64 -17.96
CA ASN A 384 -17.99 -5.94 -18.75
C ASN A 384 -17.94 -4.44 -18.45
N LEU A 385 -19.08 -3.80 -18.18
CA LEU A 385 -19.14 -2.40 -17.76
C LEU A 385 -18.45 -2.17 -16.41
N LEU A 386 -18.75 -3.02 -15.41
CA LEU A 386 -18.06 -2.98 -14.12
C LEU A 386 -16.55 -3.12 -14.28
N ILE A 387 -16.11 -4.09 -15.10
CA ILE A 387 -14.68 -4.30 -15.37
C ILE A 387 -14.05 -3.05 -15.98
N ALA A 388 -14.70 -2.47 -17.00
CA ALA A 388 -14.22 -1.26 -17.65
C ALA A 388 -14.14 -0.06 -16.69
N ASP A 389 -15.10 0.11 -15.79
CA ASP A 389 -15.12 1.18 -14.79
C ASP A 389 -13.97 1.06 -13.78
N GLU A 390 -13.68 -0.14 -13.30
CA GLU A 390 -12.58 -0.38 -12.36
C GLU A 390 -11.21 -0.31 -13.06
N LEU A 391 -11.10 -0.80 -14.30
CA LEU A 391 -9.88 -0.63 -15.10
C LEU A 391 -9.62 0.83 -15.44
N TYR A 392 -10.65 1.61 -15.70
CA TYR A 392 -10.49 3.04 -15.95
C TYR A 392 -9.80 3.74 -14.76
N LYS A 393 -10.25 3.46 -13.53
CA LYS A 393 -9.62 3.94 -12.29
C LYS A 393 -8.18 3.45 -12.16
N ALA A 394 -7.93 2.17 -12.47
CA ALA A 394 -6.59 1.60 -12.42
C ALA A 394 -5.65 2.30 -13.42
N VAL A 395 -6.09 2.54 -14.66
CA VAL A 395 -5.32 3.27 -15.68
C VAL A 395 -5.03 4.69 -15.21
N GLN A 396 -6.01 5.40 -14.65
CA GLN A 396 -5.79 6.72 -14.06
C GLN A 396 -4.70 6.68 -12.99
N TRP A 397 -4.71 5.70 -12.08
CA TRP A 397 -3.68 5.56 -11.05
C TRP A 397 -2.30 5.22 -11.62
N LEU A 398 -2.25 4.32 -12.61
CA LEU A 398 -1.01 3.89 -13.26
C LEU A 398 -0.35 5.01 -14.09
N THR A 399 -1.16 5.93 -14.62
CA THR A 399 -0.74 7.00 -15.51
C THR A 399 -0.66 8.37 -14.83
N ALA A 400 -1.29 8.54 -13.66
CA ALA A 400 -1.17 9.74 -12.86
C ALA A 400 0.31 10.04 -12.61
N THR A 401 0.74 11.25 -12.96
CA THR A 401 2.14 11.68 -12.85
C THR A 401 2.61 11.59 -11.40
N LYS A 402 3.24 10.45 -11.07
CA LYS A 402 3.91 10.17 -9.80
C LYS A 402 4.81 11.31 -9.33
N ASN A 403 5.34 12.11 -10.27
CA ASN A 403 6.29 13.18 -9.98
C ASN A 403 5.73 14.32 -9.11
N HIS A 404 4.47 14.73 -9.26
CA HIS A 404 3.92 15.81 -8.43
C HIS A 404 3.70 15.35 -6.99
N LEU A 405 2.96 14.24 -6.82
CA LEU A 405 2.66 13.68 -5.51
C LEU A 405 3.92 13.19 -4.77
N ILE A 406 4.92 12.63 -5.46
CA ILE A 406 6.19 12.25 -4.83
C ILE A 406 6.96 13.48 -4.37
N THR A 407 6.95 14.57 -5.14
CA THR A 407 7.65 15.81 -4.77
C THR A 407 6.97 16.43 -3.55
N GLU A 408 5.65 16.57 -3.55
CA GLU A 408 4.88 17.03 -2.39
C GLU A 408 5.08 16.13 -1.17
N ALA A 409 5.08 14.81 -1.34
CA ALA A 409 5.31 13.87 -0.25
C ALA A 409 6.73 13.98 0.33
N LYS A 410 7.75 14.22 -0.52
CA LYS A 410 9.12 14.47 -0.06
C LYS A 410 9.21 15.76 0.75
N THR A 411 8.65 16.86 0.24
CA THR A 411 8.62 18.14 0.95
C THR A 411 7.86 18.03 2.27
N LEU A 412 6.73 17.33 2.29
CA LEU A 412 5.96 17.10 3.52
C LEU A 412 6.73 16.24 4.53
N LYS A 413 7.47 15.22 4.06
CA LYS A 413 8.34 14.42 4.93
C LYS A 413 9.45 15.28 5.55
N GLU A 414 10.13 16.09 4.74
CA GLU A 414 11.19 16.99 5.21
C GLU A 414 10.66 17.97 6.27
N SER A 415 9.48 18.54 6.05
CA SER A 415 8.80 19.38 7.04
C SER A 415 8.50 18.62 8.34
N LYS A 416 7.97 17.40 8.25
CA LYS A 416 7.69 16.57 9.43
C LYS A 416 8.95 16.17 10.20
N ASP A 417 10.04 15.87 9.49
CA ASP A 417 11.33 15.54 10.09
C ASP A 417 11.87 16.75 10.87
N SER A 418 11.77 17.96 10.29
CA SER A 418 12.15 19.21 10.97
C SER A 418 11.32 19.46 12.23
N ASP A 419 9.99 19.37 12.15
CA ASP A 419 9.10 19.58 13.29
C ASP A 419 9.40 18.61 14.45
N PHE A 420 9.77 17.37 14.12
CA PHE A 420 10.15 16.38 15.13
C PHE A 420 11.45 16.75 15.85
N LEU A 421 12.46 17.24 15.13
CA LEU A 421 13.71 17.72 15.72
C LEU A 421 13.47 18.91 16.66
N THR A 422 12.63 19.87 16.26
CA THR A 422 12.25 21.00 17.12
C THR A 422 11.57 20.52 18.41
N LYS A 423 10.66 19.55 18.31
CA LYS A 423 10.01 18.96 19.51
C LYS A 423 11.02 18.26 20.42
N LEU A 424 12.03 17.59 19.88
CA LEU A 424 13.09 16.98 20.69
C LEU A 424 13.90 18.04 21.43
N GLU A 425 14.30 19.12 20.75
CA GLU A 425 15.01 20.25 21.38
C GLU A 425 14.17 20.84 22.54
N ASP A 426 12.88 21.05 22.33
CA ASP A 426 11.96 21.55 23.37
C ASP A 426 11.89 20.60 24.58
N ILE A 427 11.88 19.28 24.36
CA ILE A 427 11.87 18.28 25.44
C ILE A 427 13.17 18.33 26.24
N PHE A 428 14.33 18.39 25.56
CA PHE A 428 15.64 18.48 26.22
C PHE A 428 15.76 19.76 27.05
N VAL A 429 15.35 20.91 26.48
CA VAL A 429 15.35 22.21 27.15
C VAL A 429 14.45 22.20 28.38
N ASN A 430 13.22 21.69 28.27
CA ASN A 430 12.27 21.71 29.38
C ASN A 430 12.73 20.85 30.56
N ARG A 431 13.44 19.76 30.31
CA ARG A 431 14.00 18.91 31.37
C ARG A 431 15.08 19.65 32.18
N ASP A 432 16.05 20.25 31.52
CA ASP A 432 17.16 20.97 32.20
C ASP A 432 16.66 22.26 32.88
N LEU A 433 15.71 22.96 32.26
CA LEU A 433 15.05 24.12 32.86
C LEU A 433 14.32 23.76 34.15
N THR A 434 13.56 22.66 34.16
CA THR A 434 12.81 22.23 35.35
C THR A 434 13.74 21.90 36.51
N ALA A 435 14.80 21.13 36.26
CA ALA A 435 15.79 20.79 37.27
C ALA A 435 16.49 22.05 37.83
N TYR A 436 16.88 22.98 36.95
CA TYR A 436 17.50 24.23 37.36
C TYR A 436 16.57 25.12 38.20
N ILE A 437 15.29 25.22 37.83
CA ILE A 437 14.29 25.97 38.58
C ILE A 437 14.14 25.42 40.01
N GLU A 438 14.07 24.10 40.18
CA GLU A 438 14.02 23.48 41.50
C GLU A 438 15.28 23.80 42.33
N ASP A 439 16.44 23.83 41.69
CA ASP A 439 17.70 24.16 42.37
C ASP A 439 17.78 25.61 42.83
N ILE A 440 17.28 26.58 42.06
CA ILE A 440 17.36 27.99 42.45
C ILE A 440 16.26 28.40 43.45
N LYS A 441 15.11 27.71 43.44
CA LYS A 441 13.98 28.00 44.35
C LYS A 441 14.40 28.04 45.82
N LYS A 442 15.35 27.19 46.22
CA LYS A 442 15.87 27.14 47.60
C LYS A 442 16.57 28.41 48.07
N PHE A 443 16.96 29.30 47.15
CA PHE A 443 17.59 30.59 47.44
C PHE A 443 16.62 31.77 47.41
N LYS A 444 15.31 31.52 47.24
CA LYS A 444 14.29 32.58 47.23
C LYS A 444 14.29 33.34 48.56
N VAL A 445 14.32 34.66 48.49
CA VAL A 445 14.21 35.54 49.67
C VAL A 445 12.85 36.24 49.72
N ASN A 446 12.39 36.58 50.92
CA ASN A 446 11.15 37.33 51.12
C ASN A 446 11.46 38.84 51.19
N LYS A 447 11.67 39.46 50.04
CA LYS A 447 11.92 40.90 49.85
C LYS A 447 11.09 41.43 48.69
N GLU A 448 10.82 42.73 48.68
CA GLU A 448 9.94 43.35 47.67
C GLU A 448 10.74 43.88 46.47
N ASN A 449 11.88 44.51 46.71
CA ASN A 449 12.72 45.06 45.65
C ASN A 449 13.95 44.17 45.43
N ILE A 450 13.87 43.26 44.45
CA ILE A 450 14.92 42.28 44.16
C ILE A 450 15.53 42.54 42.78
N GLY A 451 16.85 42.70 42.77
CA GLY A 451 17.63 42.89 41.57
C GLY A 451 18.33 41.62 41.09
N ALA A 452 18.72 41.61 39.83
CA ALA A 452 19.65 40.63 39.28
C ALA A 452 20.70 41.25 38.37
N VAL A 453 21.91 40.68 38.39
CA VAL A 453 22.96 40.93 37.40
C VAL A 453 23.44 39.58 36.86
N LEU A 454 23.50 39.45 35.54
CA LEU A 454 24.07 38.28 34.86
C LEU A 454 25.45 38.66 34.32
N MET A 455 26.49 37.92 34.70
CA MET A 455 27.87 38.26 34.33
C MET A 455 28.75 37.02 34.11
N ASN A 456 29.68 37.14 33.15
CA ASN A 456 30.64 36.07 32.87
C ASN A 456 31.82 36.08 33.88
N CYS A 457 32.32 37.26 34.28
CA CYS A 457 33.43 37.40 35.23
C CYS A 457 34.71 36.68 34.81
N ASN A 458 35.14 36.83 33.55
CA ASN A 458 36.26 36.09 32.97
C ASN A 458 37.52 36.94 32.70
N PRO A 459 38.29 37.40 33.70
CA PRO A 459 38.09 37.25 35.15
C PRO A 459 37.21 38.37 35.75
N PHE A 460 36.94 38.29 37.06
CA PHE A 460 36.26 39.37 37.81
C PHE A 460 37.10 40.66 37.78
N THR A 461 36.48 41.84 37.71
CA THR A 461 37.20 43.12 37.53
C THR A 461 36.62 44.21 38.42
N LYS A 462 37.31 45.35 38.55
CA LYS A 462 36.72 46.53 39.21
C LYS A 462 35.47 47.04 38.48
N GLY A 463 35.32 46.74 37.19
CA GLY A 463 34.12 47.03 36.41
C GLY A 463 32.92 46.18 36.86
N HIS A 464 33.12 44.88 37.05
CA HIS A 464 32.09 44.02 37.65
C HIS A 464 31.72 44.48 39.06
N ARG A 465 32.74 44.76 39.89
CA ARG A 465 32.54 45.26 41.26
C ARG A 465 31.70 46.54 41.28
N PHE A 466 31.98 47.48 40.39
CA PHE A 466 31.24 48.73 40.28
C PHE A 466 29.77 48.53 39.91
N LEU A 467 29.47 47.65 38.96
CA LEU A 467 28.09 47.31 38.62
C LEU A 467 27.37 46.66 39.80
N ILE A 468 28.05 45.78 40.53
CA ILE A 468 27.50 45.10 41.71
C ILE A 468 27.21 46.10 42.83
N ASP A 469 28.17 46.96 43.20
CA ASP A 469 27.97 47.96 44.24
C ASP A 469 26.80 48.90 43.90
N TYR A 470 26.73 49.33 42.64
CA TYR A 470 25.64 50.16 42.14
C TYR A 470 24.28 49.46 42.27
N ALA A 471 24.18 48.22 41.78
CA ALA A 471 22.96 47.44 41.81
C ALA A 471 22.52 47.13 43.25
N ALA A 472 23.45 46.65 44.09
CA ALA A 472 23.19 46.25 45.47
C ALA A 472 22.71 47.42 46.34
N SER A 473 23.14 48.65 46.05
CA SER A 473 22.66 49.85 46.76
C SER A 473 21.21 50.28 46.42
N ARG A 474 20.59 49.68 45.40
CA ARG A 474 19.25 50.05 44.89
C ARG A 474 18.18 49.00 45.12
N VAL A 475 18.54 47.87 45.73
CA VAL A 475 17.66 46.72 45.93
C VAL A 475 17.82 46.16 47.34
N ASP A 476 16.75 45.59 47.86
CA ASP A 476 16.76 44.90 49.15
C ASP A 476 17.59 43.62 49.08
N HIS A 477 17.65 43.00 47.89
CA HIS A 477 18.47 41.83 47.62
C HIS A 477 18.91 41.79 46.15
N LEU A 478 20.16 41.41 45.92
CA LEU A 478 20.74 41.29 44.58
C LEU A 478 21.19 39.84 44.32
N TYR A 479 20.61 39.22 43.30
CA TYR A 479 21.11 37.97 42.74
C TYR A 479 22.20 38.24 41.69
N ILE A 480 23.35 37.61 41.85
CA ILE A 480 24.43 37.64 40.86
C ILE A 480 24.52 36.27 40.22
N PHE A 481 24.20 36.18 38.94
CA PHE A 481 24.29 34.97 38.17
C PHE A 481 25.63 34.89 37.43
N ILE A 482 26.44 33.89 37.76
CA ILE A 482 27.72 33.62 37.10
C ILE A 482 27.53 32.56 36.04
N LEU A 483 27.93 32.89 34.80
CA LEU A 483 27.79 32.02 33.65
C LEU A 483 28.50 30.67 33.87
N GLN A 484 27.74 29.56 33.86
CA GLN A 484 28.28 28.22 34.13
C GLN A 484 28.94 27.54 32.92
N GLU A 485 28.54 27.88 31.69
CA GLU A 485 29.20 27.38 30.48
C GLU A 485 30.70 27.67 30.50
N GLU A 486 31.50 26.66 30.15
CA GLU A 486 32.94 26.82 30.02
C GLU A 486 33.26 27.53 28.71
N ASN A 487 33.76 28.76 28.83
CA ASN A 487 34.22 29.57 27.70
C ASN A 487 35.23 30.64 28.16
N GLY A 488 36.48 30.43 27.77
CA GLY A 488 37.59 31.39 27.86
C GLY A 488 38.67 30.99 28.87
N ASP A 489 39.52 31.96 29.24
CA ASP A 489 40.81 31.71 29.93
C ASP A 489 40.67 31.33 31.43
N PHE A 490 39.48 31.50 32.02
CA PHE A 490 39.20 31.19 33.43
C PHE A 490 38.01 30.23 33.56
N SER A 491 38.21 29.15 34.34
CA SER A 491 37.19 28.12 34.58
C SER A 491 35.97 28.68 35.31
N PHE A 492 34.80 28.05 35.17
CA PHE A 492 33.63 28.44 35.97
C PHE A 492 33.93 28.49 37.47
N ALA A 493 34.66 27.50 37.98
CA ALA A 493 35.06 27.45 39.40
C ALA A 493 35.87 28.68 39.83
N ASP A 494 36.83 29.11 39.00
CA ASP A 494 37.62 30.32 39.25
C ASP A 494 36.72 31.57 39.26
N ARG A 495 35.87 31.72 38.25
CA ARG A 495 35.00 32.90 38.07
C ARG A 495 33.98 33.01 39.20
N PHE A 496 33.38 31.89 39.60
CA PHE A 496 32.42 31.81 40.70
C PHE A 496 33.08 32.12 42.06
N CYS A 497 34.27 31.56 42.31
CA CYS A 497 35.03 31.81 43.53
C CYS A 497 35.45 33.28 43.64
N LEU A 498 36.00 33.85 42.56
CA LEU A 498 36.40 35.25 42.51
C LEU A 498 35.21 36.19 42.73
N ALA A 499 34.06 35.91 42.11
CA ALA A 499 32.84 36.68 42.37
C ALA A 499 32.47 36.62 43.86
N LYS A 500 32.46 35.43 44.45
CA LYS A 500 32.11 35.22 45.87
C LYS A 500 33.03 35.99 46.80
N GLN A 501 34.34 35.87 46.62
CA GLN A 501 35.32 36.56 47.46
C GLN A 501 35.22 38.08 47.33
N ASN A 502 35.00 38.59 46.12
CA ASN A 502 34.90 40.03 45.85
C ASN A 502 33.59 40.67 46.30
N THR A 503 32.62 39.91 46.80
CA THR A 503 31.34 40.44 47.29
C THR A 503 31.02 39.98 48.71
N LEU A 504 32.00 39.41 49.45
CA LEU A 504 31.79 38.95 50.83
C LEU A 504 31.36 40.07 51.78
N ASP A 505 31.75 41.31 51.47
CA ASP A 505 31.41 42.49 52.26
C ASP A 505 29.96 42.97 52.05
N LEU A 506 29.24 42.44 51.07
CA LEU A 506 27.86 42.82 50.76
C LEU A 506 26.86 41.82 51.37
N SER A 507 26.11 42.25 52.38
CA SER A 507 25.17 41.40 53.12
C SER A 507 23.88 41.07 52.37
N ASN A 508 23.55 41.85 51.34
CA ASN A 508 22.32 41.69 50.54
C ASN A 508 22.54 41.02 49.19
N VAL A 509 23.65 40.28 49.01
CA VAL A 509 24.01 39.64 47.73
C VAL A 509 23.99 38.11 47.84
N THR A 510 23.36 37.45 46.85
CA THR A 510 23.45 35.99 46.65
C THR A 510 24.06 35.69 45.29
N ILE A 511 25.10 34.85 45.25
CA ILE A 511 25.71 34.40 43.99
C ILE A 511 25.19 33.02 43.61
N LEU A 512 24.68 32.90 42.39
CA LEU A 512 24.11 31.68 41.82
C LEU A 512 24.78 31.32 40.48
N PRO A 513 24.91 30.04 40.14
CA PRO A 513 25.27 29.63 38.79
C PRO A 513 24.10 29.87 37.84
N THR A 514 24.37 30.09 36.55
CA THR A 514 23.31 30.17 35.52
C THR A 514 22.71 28.82 35.13
N GLY A 515 23.31 27.70 35.58
CA GLY A 515 22.97 26.38 35.05
C GLY A 515 23.41 26.21 33.59
N LYS A 516 23.01 25.10 32.96
CA LYS A 516 23.05 24.93 31.49
C LYS A 516 21.86 25.60 30.78
N VAL A 517 21.22 26.54 31.47
CA VAL A 517 19.91 27.11 31.11
C VAL A 517 20.09 28.55 30.65
N MET A 518 20.56 29.45 31.52
CA MET A 518 20.81 30.85 31.13
C MET A 518 22.23 31.05 30.59
N GLY A 519 22.34 31.83 29.53
CA GLY A 519 23.59 32.08 28.81
C GLY A 519 24.19 30.80 28.20
N SER A 520 23.41 29.74 28.01
CA SER A 520 23.91 28.46 27.50
C SER A 520 24.26 28.54 26.01
N LYS A 521 25.08 27.60 25.52
CA LYS A 521 25.41 27.54 24.08
C LYS A 521 24.19 27.30 23.19
N ILE A 522 23.11 26.75 23.73
CA ILE A 522 21.85 26.49 23.02
C ILE A 522 21.12 27.81 22.74
N PHE A 523 21.00 28.69 23.74
CA PHE A 523 20.27 29.95 23.61
C PHE A 523 21.14 31.15 23.24
N ASN A 524 22.45 30.99 23.28
CA ASN A 524 23.41 32.08 23.13
C ASN A 524 24.56 31.72 22.16
N SER A 525 24.33 30.82 21.20
CA SER A 525 25.37 30.28 20.30
C SER A 525 26.20 31.37 19.59
N GLU A 526 25.56 32.44 19.14
CA GLU A 526 26.17 33.61 18.48
C GLU A 526 27.08 34.41 19.44
N TYR A 527 26.71 34.47 20.73
CA TYR A 527 27.51 35.10 21.78
C TYR A 527 28.75 34.28 22.17
N PHE A 528 28.74 32.97 21.93
CA PHE A 528 29.97 32.15 22.05
C PHE A 528 30.87 32.29 20.81
N LYS A 529 30.31 32.69 19.66
CA LYS A 529 31.02 32.91 18.38
C LYS A 529 31.24 34.39 18.06
N LYS A 530 31.38 35.24 19.08
CA LYS A 530 31.48 36.71 18.91
C LYS A 530 32.49 37.17 17.88
N SER A 531 33.60 36.48 17.68
CA SER A 531 34.61 36.82 16.65
C SER A 531 34.07 36.73 15.23
N GLU A 532 33.10 35.85 14.97
CA GLU A 532 32.51 35.58 13.66
C GLU A 532 31.34 36.54 13.34
N PHE A 533 30.67 37.05 14.38
CA PHE A 533 29.44 37.86 14.24
C PHE A 533 29.63 39.35 14.57
N GLN A 534 30.86 39.88 14.52
CA GLN A 534 31.08 41.31 14.81
C GLN A 534 30.39 42.25 13.80
N THR A 535 30.10 41.80 12.58
CA THR A 535 29.45 42.60 11.53
C THR A 535 28.01 42.18 11.23
N GLY A 536 27.47 41.17 11.94
CA GLY A 536 26.13 40.62 11.71
C GLY A 536 25.07 41.15 12.67
N VAL A 537 23.81 40.85 12.36
CA VAL A 537 22.66 40.94 13.28
C VAL A 537 22.57 39.64 14.07
N VAL A 538 22.43 39.71 15.39
CA VAL A 538 22.31 38.54 16.29
C VAL A 538 20.94 38.51 16.95
N ASP A 539 20.37 37.32 17.17
CA ASP A 539 19.11 37.13 17.87
C ASP A 539 19.33 36.31 19.13
N LEU A 540 19.36 37.01 20.26
CA LEU A 540 19.56 36.47 21.60
C LEU A 540 18.29 36.58 22.44
N SER A 541 17.13 36.84 21.79
CA SER A 541 15.85 37.08 22.44
C SER A 541 15.40 35.89 23.29
N LYS A 542 15.72 34.66 22.85
CA LYS A 542 15.37 33.43 23.58
C LYS A 542 15.97 33.40 24.99
N ASP A 543 17.22 33.83 25.18
CA ASP A 543 17.86 33.89 26.50
C ASP A 543 17.24 34.97 27.39
N VAL A 544 16.92 36.13 26.82
CA VAL A 544 16.26 37.24 27.54
C VAL A 544 14.87 36.83 28.01
N ILE A 545 14.07 36.25 27.12
CA ILE A 545 12.71 35.78 27.41
C ILE A 545 12.76 34.64 28.42
N LEU A 546 13.70 33.70 28.31
CA LEU A 546 13.87 32.62 29.27
C LEU A 546 14.12 33.15 30.69
N PHE A 547 15.08 34.08 30.84
CA PHE A 547 15.34 34.72 32.13
C PHE A 547 14.11 35.44 32.67
N ALA A 548 13.53 36.34 31.87
CA ALA A 548 12.48 37.24 32.33
C ALA A 548 11.14 36.52 32.59
N SER A 549 10.79 35.52 31.79
CA SER A 549 9.51 34.81 31.91
C SER A 549 9.54 33.58 32.81
N LYS A 550 10.70 32.94 33.01
CA LYS A 550 10.81 31.67 33.78
C LYS A 550 11.66 31.79 35.04
N ILE A 551 12.73 32.58 35.04
CA ILE A 551 13.67 32.63 36.18
C ILE A 551 13.33 33.78 37.12
N ALA A 552 13.12 34.98 36.58
CA ALA A 552 12.82 36.17 37.38
C ALA A 552 11.59 35.99 38.28
N PRO A 553 10.45 35.43 37.82
CA PRO A 553 9.27 35.25 38.67
C PRO A 553 9.49 34.27 39.83
N ILE A 554 10.33 33.26 39.65
CA ILE A 554 10.60 32.25 40.68
C ILE A 554 11.31 32.88 41.89
N LEU A 555 12.28 33.75 41.62
CA LEU A 555 13.08 34.45 42.62
C LEU A 555 12.53 35.84 42.97
N ASN A 556 11.34 36.20 42.46
CA ASN A 556 10.71 37.52 42.61
C ASN A 556 11.61 38.69 42.14
N ILE A 557 12.46 38.48 41.14
CA ILE A 557 13.31 39.53 40.58
C ILE A 557 12.44 40.52 39.80
N THR A 558 12.55 41.80 40.15
CA THR A 558 11.81 42.90 39.53
C THR A 558 12.72 43.86 38.76
N LYS A 559 14.04 43.82 38.99
CA LYS A 559 15.02 44.66 38.30
C LYS A 559 16.19 43.85 37.75
N ARG A 560 16.66 44.20 36.56
CA ARG A 560 17.89 43.67 35.94
C ARG A 560 18.85 44.81 35.66
N PHE A 561 20.06 44.70 36.18
CA PHE A 561 21.11 45.70 35.98
C PHE A 561 22.11 45.20 34.93
N ILE A 562 22.46 46.06 33.99
CA ILE A 562 23.46 45.80 32.94
C ILE A 562 24.43 46.97 32.83
N GLY A 563 25.66 46.69 32.38
CA GLY A 563 26.62 47.73 32.02
C GLY A 563 26.60 47.97 30.51
N GLU A 564 26.76 49.23 30.10
CA GLU A 564 26.92 49.60 28.70
C GLU A 564 28.05 48.81 28.03
N GLU A 565 27.96 48.49 26.74
CA GLU A 565 29.04 47.82 25.99
C GLU A 565 29.07 48.32 24.54
N PRO A 566 29.57 49.53 24.29
CA PRO A 566 29.54 50.13 22.95
C PRO A 566 30.54 49.46 21.98
N ASN A 567 31.56 48.78 22.51
CA ASN A 567 32.71 48.29 21.75
C ASN A 567 32.57 46.84 21.24
N CYS A 568 31.53 46.11 21.66
CA CYS A 568 31.27 44.73 21.21
C CYS A 568 29.88 44.66 20.59
N ASN A 569 29.80 44.53 19.27
CA ASN A 569 28.53 44.59 18.54
C ASN A 569 27.50 43.57 19.05
N VAL A 570 27.94 42.33 19.27
CA VAL A 570 27.09 41.25 19.79
C VAL A 570 26.57 41.54 21.20
N THR A 571 27.41 42.05 22.11
CA THR A 571 26.96 42.39 23.48
C THR A 571 26.06 43.64 23.47
N ARG A 572 26.31 44.60 22.58
CA ARG A 572 25.47 45.79 22.43
C ARG A 572 24.05 45.41 21.99
N GLN A 573 23.94 44.60 20.92
CA GLN A 573 22.65 44.09 20.45
C GLN A 573 21.96 43.24 21.53
N PHE A 574 22.73 42.45 22.31
CA PHE A 574 22.16 41.73 23.45
C PHE A 574 21.57 42.68 24.51
N ASN A 575 22.30 43.73 24.88
CA ASN A 575 21.81 44.74 25.82
C ASN A 575 20.55 45.44 25.31
N GLU A 576 20.49 45.78 24.02
CA GLU A 576 19.30 46.35 23.37
C GLU A 576 18.09 45.41 23.50
N GLN A 577 18.27 44.12 23.22
CA GLN A 577 17.21 43.12 23.39
C GLN A 577 16.81 42.92 24.86
N ILE A 578 17.76 43.00 25.81
CA ILE A 578 17.45 42.96 27.24
C ILE A 578 16.54 44.14 27.62
N ILE A 579 16.90 45.36 27.20
CA ILE A 579 16.15 46.59 27.48
C ILE A 579 14.75 46.52 26.85
N GLU A 580 14.63 46.00 25.64
CA GLU A 580 13.35 45.93 24.93
C GLU A 580 12.41 44.85 25.49
N LEU A 581 12.93 43.64 25.77
CA LEU A 581 12.11 42.47 26.06
C LEU A 581 11.83 42.26 27.55
N SER A 582 12.77 42.56 28.45
CA SER A 582 12.58 42.29 29.89
C SER A 582 11.38 43.03 30.52
N PRO A 583 11.09 44.31 30.17
CA PRO A 583 9.92 45.01 30.70
C PRO A 583 8.58 44.37 30.33
N LYS A 584 8.51 43.65 29.20
CA LYS A 584 7.32 42.88 28.78
C LYS A 584 6.96 41.76 29.77
N TYR A 585 7.88 41.40 30.68
CA TYR A 585 7.70 40.38 31.72
C TYR A 585 7.85 40.96 33.14
N ASN A 586 7.58 42.25 33.33
CA ASN A 586 7.66 42.96 34.62
C ASN A 586 9.07 42.99 35.25
N VAL A 587 10.12 42.93 34.43
CA VAL A 587 11.51 43.13 34.87
C VAL A 587 12.01 44.46 34.31
N GLU A 588 12.13 45.45 35.18
CA GLU A 588 12.72 46.76 34.85
C GLU A 588 14.21 46.59 34.54
N VAL A 589 14.73 47.30 33.54
CA VAL A 589 16.14 47.23 33.16
C VAL A 589 16.82 48.56 33.40
N GLU A 590 17.94 48.53 34.12
CA GLU A 590 18.78 49.70 34.33
C GLU A 590 20.16 49.45 33.72
N CYS A 591 20.50 50.23 32.69
CA CYS A 591 21.80 50.20 32.02
C CYS A 591 22.67 51.34 32.54
N ILE A 592 23.85 51.03 33.09
CA ILE A 592 24.77 52.03 33.63
C ILE A 592 26.01 52.22 32.77
N PRO A 593 26.62 53.42 32.78
CA PRO A 593 27.88 53.67 32.08
C PRO A 593 29.02 52.75 32.54
N ARG A 594 29.96 52.47 31.64
CA ARG A 594 31.17 51.71 31.96
C ARG A 594 32.06 52.44 32.98
N LYS A 595 32.69 51.67 33.87
CA LYS A 595 33.75 52.19 34.73
C LYS A 595 35.04 52.39 33.95
N ASN A 596 35.61 53.59 34.04
CA ASN A 596 36.92 53.91 33.50
C ASN A 596 38.02 53.72 34.56
N THR A 597 39.26 53.61 34.10
CA THR A 597 40.46 53.68 34.94
C THR A 597 40.54 55.03 35.66
N THR A 598 41.31 55.11 36.74
CA THR A 598 41.41 56.32 37.58
C THR A 598 41.87 57.55 36.80
N ASN A 599 42.66 57.35 35.75
CA ASN A 599 43.15 58.38 34.84
C ASN A 599 42.21 58.69 33.65
N GLY A 600 41.05 58.03 33.56
CA GLY A 600 40.06 58.20 32.50
C GLY A 600 40.47 57.70 31.11
N LYS A 601 41.66 57.10 30.96
CA LYS A 601 42.23 56.76 29.64
C LYS A 601 41.66 55.48 29.02
N SER A 602 41.10 54.58 29.82
CA SER A 602 40.62 53.28 29.33
C SER A 602 39.42 52.79 30.12
N VAL A 603 38.54 52.01 29.46
CA VAL A 603 37.45 51.31 30.12
C VAL A 603 37.98 50.09 30.89
N ILE A 604 37.36 49.77 32.02
CA ILE A 604 37.68 48.54 32.75
C ILE A 604 36.85 47.39 32.18
N SER A 605 37.51 46.43 31.52
CA SER A 605 36.87 45.22 31.00
C SER A 605 37.71 43.97 31.23
N ALA A 606 37.05 42.82 31.32
CA ALA A 606 37.74 41.54 31.46
C ALA A 606 38.55 41.18 30.22
N SER A 607 38.12 41.61 29.02
CA SER A 607 38.87 41.40 27.78
C SER A 607 40.22 42.12 27.81
N ILE A 608 40.27 43.36 28.31
CA ILE A 608 41.53 44.10 28.48
C ILE A 608 42.44 43.39 29.49
N VAL A 609 41.90 42.89 30.59
CA VAL A 609 42.67 42.11 31.57
C VAL A 609 43.31 40.88 30.93
N ARG A 610 42.58 40.13 30.09
CA ARG A 610 43.13 38.98 29.36
C ARG A 610 44.21 39.40 28.35
N THR A 611 44.05 40.53 27.67
CA THR A 611 45.10 41.09 26.79
C THR A 611 46.35 41.48 27.57
N LEU A 612 46.22 42.22 28.67
CA LEU A 612 47.35 42.61 29.53
C LEU A 612 48.08 41.41 30.13
N LEU A 613 47.36 40.35 30.49
CA LEU A 613 47.94 39.09 30.94
C LEU A 613 48.76 38.42 29.82
N LYS A 614 48.25 38.38 28.59
CA LYS A 614 48.99 37.85 27.42
C LYS A 614 50.24 38.68 27.11
N GLU A 615 50.15 39.99 27.28
CA GLU A 615 51.25 40.94 27.10
C GLU A 615 52.19 41.03 28.31
N GLN A 616 51.93 40.29 29.39
CA GLN A 616 52.69 40.28 30.64
C GLN A 616 52.84 41.66 31.31
N LYS A 617 51.89 42.58 31.07
CA LYS A 617 51.86 43.94 31.65
C LYS A 617 51.24 43.94 33.04
N TYR A 618 51.91 43.28 33.98
CA TYR A 618 51.33 42.98 35.28
C TYR A 618 51.03 44.20 36.16
N ASP A 619 51.85 45.25 36.09
CA ASP A 619 51.59 46.46 36.89
C ASP A 619 50.33 47.20 36.45
N GLU A 620 50.02 47.18 35.16
CA GLU A 620 48.80 47.79 34.60
C GLU A 620 47.53 47.08 35.07
N LEU A 621 47.61 45.79 35.42
CA LEU A 621 46.45 45.02 35.90
C LEU A 621 45.84 45.61 37.18
N LYS A 622 46.64 46.23 38.05
CA LYS A 622 46.17 46.82 39.32
C LYS A 622 45.11 47.90 39.11
N GLU A 623 45.11 48.58 37.96
CA GLU A 623 44.08 49.56 37.62
C GLU A 623 42.75 48.88 37.23
N HIS A 624 42.78 47.68 36.65
CA HIS A 624 41.62 47.00 36.09
C HIS A 624 40.96 45.97 37.02
N VAL A 625 41.72 45.30 37.88
CA VAL A 625 41.21 44.22 38.75
C VAL A 625 41.22 44.61 40.23
N THR A 626 40.38 43.96 41.03
CA THR A 626 40.38 44.16 42.49
C THR A 626 41.63 43.54 43.11
N PRO A 627 42.02 43.90 44.35
CA PRO A 627 43.16 43.28 45.03
C PRO A 627 43.04 41.75 45.12
N ILE A 628 41.83 41.24 45.40
CA ILE A 628 41.55 39.79 45.46
C ILE A 628 41.82 39.13 44.11
N THR A 629 41.32 39.71 43.02
CA THR A 629 41.57 39.16 41.70
C THR A 629 43.04 39.31 41.30
N TYR A 630 43.70 40.42 41.66
CA TYR A 630 45.12 40.60 41.38
C TYR A 630 45.98 39.50 42.03
N GLU A 631 45.74 39.19 43.31
CA GLU A 631 46.45 38.11 44.01
C GLU A 631 46.16 36.73 43.40
N PHE A 632 44.92 36.48 42.98
CA PHE A 632 44.59 35.26 42.23
C PHE A 632 45.36 35.17 40.91
N LEU A 633 45.40 36.25 40.13
CA LEU A 633 46.14 36.31 38.87
C LEU A 633 47.64 36.12 39.09
N LYS A 634 48.18 36.75 40.13
CA LYS A 634 49.59 36.61 40.53
C LYS A 634 49.93 35.16 40.83
N LYS A 635 49.13 34.49 41.66
CA LYS A 635 49.32 33.08 41.99
C LYS A 635 49.20 32.16 40.77
N LYS A 636 48.31 32.49 39.84
CA LYS A 636 48.01 31.63 38.68
C LYS A 636 48.95 31.84 37.49
N TYR A 637 49.48 33.05 37.29
CA TYR A 637 50.23 33.42 36.07
C TYR A 637 51.60 34.05 36.32
N PHE A 638 51.93 34.54 37.52
CA PHE A 638 53.20 35.25 37.73
C PHE A 638 54.31 34.33 38.24
N ALA A 639 54.07 33.02 38.33
CA ALA A 639 55.07 32.04 38.74
C ALA A 639 56.28 31.99 37.78
N ASP A 640 56.11 32.43 36.53
CA ASP A 640 57.18 32.56 35.54
C ASP A 640 57.90 33.94 35.57
N TYR A 641 57.54 34.83 36.51
CA TYR A 641 58.07 36.21 36.59
C TYR A 641 59.01 36.46 37.79
N ILE A 642 59.13 35.48 38.70
CA ILE A 642 60.06 35.53 39.85
C ILE A 642 61.02 34.33 39.80
N SER A 643 61.70 34.15 38.67
CA SER A 643 62.93 33.36 38.56
C SER A 643 64.03 34.20 37.96
#